data_AF-A0A1V5GIA4-F1
#
_entry.id   AF-A0A1V5GIA4-F1
#
_cell.length_a   1.000
_cell.length_b   1.000
_cell.length_c   1.000
_cell.angle_alpha   90.00
_cell.angle_beta   90.00
_cell.angle_gamma   90.00
#
_symmetry.space_group_name_H-M   'P 1'
#
loop_
_entity.id
_entity.type
_entity.pdbx_description
1 polymer ?
#
loop_
_entity_poly.entity_id
_entity_poly.type
_entity_poly.pdbx_seq_one_letter_code
_entity_poly.pdbx_strand_id
1 'polypeptide(L)'
;MRSKYYNFGSTPDWIQDTYQYPDILDIIEQEEKAKKARRRKRTTGYKPSRDRANIRARLGAGAFVSKEEAAYYRRTCTPFELAELERFCALHDCIGIASLFSSSDRGLNHGYSEGYASTVLEMNGRSSLVMMPTATPDINIDEDSAEKVHTVLDVLQNNLHEDFGEALRFLAQTCPTDITEALGMTDALSVEFEGCYVKRVESSWEQRLDDFKVDVIVSADFMLKVPAEHYCGDKTMLVYRDTRRTIDYRFRYTFDLYGVNGYKTCSGPITAPVQYFPEDRITAQSEWTTNRILRPNLTAKDFPILARKMLQDIYPEALEAPTRLNGELLVKRLSRWLNKRYRRMKLRLRKEHLGKGDGVKGRIIFSDMEVLDGDGEPIKFKAGDIVVNLDEMRFDTDVLVTIVHECVHVYVDLSFFMLQLMAGKPHYSFIDRTSRWLKSERKRQGSDYQMELIEEMEKQDEKLTAYVMMEESVFRSECDRMFAITGNDRTPPTLMWMLENLSAEFGASMQMTKIHMKEVGIPQAEGIWNFIGNRIRVPDHAVSGVWSNGIVYTIDTPDAIALTSSSQRFAQVLLSGKYIYLEGHYVLNRPKYVETASDGTLSLTPYAHEHIEECCLAFRPRRRRKYYEYSCGAAARTKKEGNDKYKTVELVSEPGDADYDSENMSFSDNAQLWGELAGSLHGTFHDALQMVLDEIGVSQTTLASRMGISRQAFQKWLKRDLMMKRHVVGICIALRLDMGVSLKLIELASLRLGCYGPDPIYLHLLCDRNMTVERGNDILVAQNYKKLNDGRQFEFDLLDFDPTTQEELRRKYGIADEK
;
A
#
# COMPACT_ATOMS: atom_id res chain seq x y z
N MET A 1 11.16 -28.48 31.60
CA MET A 1 11.10 -28.14 33.04
C MET A 1 9.85 -27.30 33.30
N ARG A 2 9.00 -27.83 34.18
CA ARG A 2 7.81 -27.30 34.91
C ARG A 2 7.32 -25.85 34.70
N SER A 3 6.02 -25.74 34.37
CA SER A 3 4.91 -25.02 35.08
C SER A 3 5.13 -23.59 35.59
N LYS A 4 4.18 -22.67 35.25
CA LYS A 4 3.28 -22.00 36.22
C LYS A 4 2.27 -21.02 35.57
N TYR A 5 0.98 -21.38 35.71
CA TYR A 5 -0.22 -20.57 36.00
C TYR A 5 -0.44 -19.15 35.42
N TYR A 6 -1.58 -18.99 34.74
CA TYR A 6 -2.57 -17.97 35.10
C TYR A 6 -3.95 -18.63 35.27
N ASN A 7 -4.58 -18.35 36.40
CA ASN A 7 -5.84 -18.89 36.90
C ASN A 7 -6.97 -17.89 36.60
N PHE A 8 -8.01 -18.31 35.88
CA PHE A 8 -9.39 -17.85 36.04
C PHE A 8 -10.17 -19.16 36.19
N GLY A 9 -10.78 -19.51 37.33
CA GLY A 9 -11.86 -18.78 37.98
C GLY A 9 -13.17 -19.54 37.75
N SER A 10 -13.37 -20.62 38.52
CA SER A 10 -14.63 -21.34 38.83
C SER A 10 -15.67 -21.60 37.72
N THR A 11 -15.70 -22.84 37.22
CA THR A 11 -16.84 -23.46 36.54
C THR A 11 -17.82 -24.05 37.59
N PRO A 12 -19.15 -23.85 37.50
CA PRO A 12 -20.13 -24.40 38.45
C PRO A 12 -20.38 -25.93 38.32
N ASP A 13 -20.67 -26.55 39.47
CA ASP A 13 -20.79 -28.01 39.77
C ASP A 13 -21.98 -28.77 39.14
N TRP A 14 -22.49 -28.40 37.96
CA TRP A 14 -23.62 -29.14 37.33
C TRP A 14 -23.33 -29.74 35.96
N ILE A 15 -22.06 -29.85 35.57
CA ILE A 15 -21.64 -30.66 34.42
C ILE A 15 -20.81 -31.85 34.92
N GLN A 16 -21.41 -32.59 35.86
CA GLN A 16 -21.09 -34.00 36.11
C GLN A 16 -22.32 -34.79 35.66
N ASP A 17 -22.38 -35.15 34.37
CA ASP A 17 -22.70 -36.52 33.98
C ASP A 17 -22.77 -36.70 32.45
N THR A 18 -22.15 -37.79 32.02
CA THR A 18 -22.29 -38.49 30.72
C THR A 18 -21.87 -37.75 29.46
N TYR A 19 -20.57 -37.86 29.11
CA TYR A 19 -20.12 -38.36 27.81
C TYR A 19 -18.73 -39.00 28.01
N GLN A 20 -18.66 -40.34 27.93
CA GLN A 20 -17.40 -41.06 27.87
C GLN A 20 -16.71 -40.70 26.54
N TYR A 21 -15.64 -39.91 26.59
CA TYR A 21 -14.70 -39.81 25.48
C TYR A 21 -13.95 -41.15 25.37
N PRO A 22 -13.78 -41.73 24.17
CA PRO A 22 -12.82 -42.81 23.97
C PRO A 22 -11.43 -42.30 24.34
N ASP A 23 -10.62 -43.15 24.97
CA ASP A 23 -9.26 -42.84 25.41
C ASP A 23 -8.51 -42.12 24.28
N ILE A 24 -8.04 -40.90 24.52
CA ILE A 24 -7.38 -40.06 23.51
C ILE A 24 -6.18 -40.80 22.88
N LEU A 25 -5.59 -41.74 23.61
CA LEU A 25 -4.54 -42.62 23.12
C LEU A 25 -5.02 -43.63 22.06
N ASP A 26 -6.24 -44.17 22.16
CA ASP A 26 -6.82 -45.05 21.14
C ASP A 26 -7.17 -44.27 19.86
N ILE A 27 -7.60 -43.01 19.97
CA ILE A 27 -7.85 -42.14 18.82
C ILE A 27 -6.53 -41.77 18.14
N ILE A 28 -5.48 -41.47 18.91
CA ILE A 28 -4.14 -41.19 18.37
C ILE A 28 -3.53 -42.44 17.74
N GLU A 29 -3.72 -43.63 18.31
CA GLU A 29 -3.20 -44.88 17.74
C GLU A 29 -3.98 -45.31 16.48
N GLN A 30 -5.29 -45.08 16.43
CA GLN A 30 -6.11 -45.26 15.23
C GLN A 30 -5.76 -44.22 14.15
N GLU A 31 -5.49 -42.97 14.52
CA GLU A 31 -4.99 -41.94 13.60
C GLU A 31 -3.60 -42.27 13.07
N GLU A 32 -2.69 -42.79 13.90
CA GLU A 32 -1.35 -43.21 13.48
C GLU A 32 -1.41 -44.45 12.57
N LYS A 33 -2.28 -45.43 12.88
CA LYS A 33 -2.54 -46.58 11.98
C LYS A 33 -3.19 -46.12 10.68
N ALA A 34 -4.12 -45.17 10.71
CA ALA A 34 -4.72 -44.58 9.51
C ALA A 34 -3.71 -43.73 8.72
N LYS A 35 -2.81 -42.99 9.37
CA LYS A 35 -1.70 -42.23 8.76
C LYS A 35 -0.65 -43.17 8.17
N LYS A 36 -0.31 -44.29 8.82
CA LYS A 36 0.56 -45.35 8.26
C LYS A 36 -0.11 -46.10 7.11
N ALA A 37 -1.42 -46.35 7.17
CA ALA A 37 -2.18 -46.95 6.06
C ALA A 37 -2.33 -45.99 4.87
N ARG A 38 -2.51 -44.69 5.12
CA ARG A 38 -2.51 -43.62 4.09
C ARG A 38 -1.11 -43.40 3.51
N ARG A 39 -0.04 -43.48 4.31
CA ARG A 39 1.35 -43.46 3.84
C ARG A 39 1.69 -44.71 3.01
N ARG A 40 1.29 -45.91 3.44
CA ARG A 40 1.44 -47.15 2.64
C ARG A 40 0.59 -47.17 1.36
N LYS A 41 -0.52 -46.40 1.29
CA LYS A 41 -1.29 -46.19 0.05
C LYS A 41 -0.74 -45.07 -0.86
N ARG A 42 0.05 -44.12 -0.33
CA ARG A 42 0.63 -43.00 -1.11
C ARG A 42 2.01 -43.31 -1.71
N THR A 43 2.76 -44.28 -1.20
CA THR A 43 4.06 -44.69 -1.78
C THR A 43 3.99 -45.89 -2.74
N THR A 44 2.80 -46.45 -2.99
CA THR A 44 2.58 -47.43 -4.06
C THR A 44 1.21 -47.19 -4.68
N GLY A 45 1.12 -46.55 -5.85
CA GLY A 45 -0.20 -46.21 -6.36
C GLY A 45 -0.37 -45.64 -7.77
N TYR A 46 0.66 -45.52 -8.61
CA TYR A 46 0.42 -45.44 -10.05
C TYR A 46 0.57 -46.85 -10.64
N LYS A 47 -0.56 -47.43 -11.07
CA LYS A 47 -0.57 -48.66 -11.87
C LYS A 47 -0.92 -48.25 -13.31
N PRO A 48 -0.04 -48.53 -14.30
CA PRO A 48 -0.35 -48.26 -15.69
C PRO A 48 -1.68 -48.90 -16.09
N SER A 49 -2.59 -48.11 -16.65
CA SER A 49 -3.80 -48.65 -17.26
C SER A 49 -3.42 -49.62 -18.38
N ARG A 50 -4.15 -50.73 -18.48
CA ARG A 50 -4.11 -51.64 -19.64
C ARG A 50 -5.40 -51.58 -20.46
N ASP A 51 -6.23 -50.55 -20.20
CA ASP A 51 -7.44 -50.30 -20.97
C ASP A 51 -7.10 -49.40 -22.17
N ARG A 52 -7.09 -50.02 -23.37
CA ARG A 52 -6.79 -49.34 -24.62
C ARG A 52 -7.77 -48.21 -24.92
N ALA A 53 -9.05 -48.33 -24.58
CA ALA A 53 -10.04 -47.28 -24.86
C ALA A 53 -9.78 -46.03 -24.02
N ASN A 54 -9.42 -46.23 -22.74
CA ASN A 54 -9.07 -45.15 -21.82
C ASN A 54 -7.79 -44.43 -22.25
N ILE A 55 -6.74 -45.19 -22.60
CA ILE A 55 -5.47 -44.62 -23.08
C ILE A 55 -5.69 -43.83 -24.38
N ARG A 56 -6.48 -44.37 -25.32
CA ARG A 56 -6.84 -43.69 -26.59
C ARG A 56 -7.59 -42.38 -26.34
N ALA A 57 -8.55 -42.36 -25.43
CA ALA A 57 -9.31 -41.17 -25.09
C ALA A 57 -8.42 -40.07 -24.46
N ARG A 58 -7.46 -40.46 -23.61
CA ARG A 58 -6.48 -39.53 -23.00
C ARG A 58 -5.49 -38.98 -24.02
N LEU A 59 -4.97 -39.83 -24.92
CA LEU A 59 -4.10 -39.40 -26.03
C LEU A 59 -4.83 -38.44 -26.98
N GLY A 60 -6.09 -38.72 -27.33
CA GLY A 60 -6.88 -37.84 -28.18
C GLY A 60 -7.21 -36.49 -27.51
N ALA A 61 -7.35 -36.47 -26.18
CA ALA A 61 -7.64 -35.24 -25.42
C ALA A 61 -6.38 -34.43 -25.03
N GLY A 62 -5.18 -34.84 -25.46
CA GLY A 62 -3.92 -34.19 -25.09
C GLY A 62 -3.55 -34.32 -23.61
N ALA A 63 -4.13 -35.29 -22.90
CA ALA A 63 -3.87 -35.56 -21.49
C ALA A 63 -2.65 -36.47 -21.31
N PHE A 64 -1.96 -36.36 -20.17
CA PHE A 64 -0.81 -37.20 -19.83
C PHE A 64 -1.12 -38.70 -19.95
N VAL A 65 -0.17 -39.49 -20.44
CA VAL A 65 -0.15 -40.96 -20.51
C VAL A 65 1.26 -41.43 -20.15
N SER A 66 1.42 -42.39 -19.24
CA SER A 66 2.77 -42.80 -18.81
C SER A 66 3.54 -43.56 -19.90
N LYS A 67 4.87 -43.68 -19.73
CA LYS A 67 5.75 -44.45 -20.62
C LYS A 67 5.30 -45.92 -20.72
N GLU A 68 4.81 -46.54 -19.64
CA GLU A 68 4.29 -47.92 -19.69
C GLU A 68 2.93 -48.02 -20.40
N GLU A 69 2.01 -47.07 -20.17
CA GLU A 69 0.70 -47.03 -20.85
C GLU A 69 0.88 -46.82 -22.36
N ALA A 70 1.76 -45.89 -22.75
CA ALA A 70 2.07 -45.57 -24.13
C ALA A 70 2.77 -46.76 -24.84
N ALA A 71 3.74 -47.39 -24.17
CA ALA A 71 4.40 -48.58 -24.70
C ALA A 71 3.49 -49.82 -24.73
N TYR A 72 2.51 -49.92 -23.82
CA TYR A 72 1.47 -50.95 -23.82
C TYR A 72 0.49 -50.73 -24.99
N TYR A 73 0.00 -49.50 -25.16
CA TYR A 73 -0.90 -49.12 -26.25
C TYR A 73 -0.26 -49.36 -27.62
N ARG A 74 0.98 -48.92 -27.82
CA ARG A 74 1.74 -49.14 -29.07
C ARG A 74 1.95 -50.62 -29.38
N ARG A 75 2.17 -51.47 -28.37
CA ARG A 75 2.37 -52.92 -28.55
C ARG A 75 1.07 -53.69 -28.79
N THR A 76 -0.08 -53.11 -28.42
CA THR A 76 -1.37 -53.81 -28.41
C THR A 76 -2.40 -53.24 -29.39
N CYS A 77 -2.10 -52.13 -30.07
CA CYS A 77 -2.93 -51.56 -31.11
C CYS A 77 -2.55 -52.03 -32.50
N THR A 78 -3.54 -52.08 -33.38
CA THR A 78 -3.37 -52.40 -34.79
C THR A 78 -2.78 -51.20 -35.54
N PRO A 79 -2.08 -51.43 -36.67
CA PRO A 79 -1.58 -50.35 -37.53
C PRO A 79 -2.67 -49.37 -37.98
N PHE A 80 -3.91 -49.85 -38.14
CA PHE A 80 -5.07 -49.03 -38.50
C PHE A 80 -5.49 -48.08 -37.36
N GLU A 81 -5.52 -48.55 -36.11
CA GLU A 81 -5.85 -47.73 -34.93
C GLU A 81 -4.79 -46.66 -34.65
N LEU A 82 -3.51 -46.97 -34.89
CA LEU A 82 -2.42 -46.01 -34.81
C LEU A 82 -2.57 -44.89 -35.86
N ALA A 83 -2.90 -45.26 -37.11
CA ALA A 83 -3.14 -44.29 -38.19
C ALA A 83 -4.43 -43.46 -38.01
N GLU A 84 -5.41 -43.98 -37.27
CA GLU A 84 -6.65 -43.25 -36.92
C GLU A 84 -6.40 -42.25 -35.80
N LEU A 85 -5.61 -42.62 -34.78
CA LEU A 85 -5.17 -41.71 -33.72
C LEU A 85 -4.26 -40.61 -34.29
N GLU A 86 -3.40 -40.94 -35.25
CA GLU A 86 -2.53 -39.95 -35.94
C GLU A 86 -3.34 -38.89 -36.67
N ARG A 87 -4.41 -39.31 -37.35
CA ARG A 87 -5.36 -38.40 -37.99
C ARG A 87 -6.13 -37.57 -36.96
N PHE A 88 -6.49 -38.15 -35.82
CA PHE A 88 -7.18 -37.46 -34.74
C PHE A 88 -6.30 -36.37 -34.09
N CYS A 89 -5.02 -36.66 -33.82
CA CYS A 89 -4.06 -35.68 -33.32
C CYS A 89 -3.79 -34.56 -34.34
N ALA A 90 -3.70 -34.90 -35.64
CA ALA A 90 -3.51 -33.93 -36.72
C ALA A 90 -4.72 -33.01 -36.95
N LEU A 91 -5.95 -33.46 -36.64
CA LEU A 91 -7.19 -32.66 -36.69
C LEU A 91 -7.31 -31.64 -35.54
N HIS A 92 -6.50 -31.80 -34.49
CA HIS A 92 -6.54 -30.98 -33.27
C HIS A 92 -5.25 -30.17 -33.05
N ASP A 93 -4.43 -29.95 -34.10
CA ASP A 93 -3.12 -29.28 -34.04
C ASP A 93 -2.18 -29.85 -32.94
N CYS A 94 -2.38 -31.12 -32.56
CA CYS A 94 -1.50 -31.84 -31.65
C CYS A 94 -0.41 -32.56 -32.44
N ILE A 95 0.84 -32.54 -31.96
CA ILE A 95 1.99 -33.14 -32.67
C ILE A 95 1.72 -34.61 -33.03
N GLY A 96 2.13 -35.01 -34.24
CA GLY A 96 1.99 -36.38 -34.74
C GLY A 96 2.63 -37.44 -33.82
N ILE A 97 1.96 -38.57 -33.67
CA ILE A 97 2.24 -39.64 -32.70
C ILE A 97 3.68 -40.17 -32.74
N ALA A 98 4.33 -40.11 -33.90
CA ALA A 98 5.73 -40.50 -34.04
C ALA A 98 6.67 -39.76 -33.07
N SER A 99 6.37 -38.50 -32.73
CA SER A 99 7.18 -37.68 -31.82
C SER A 99 6.94 -38.01 -30.33
N LEU A 100 5.71 -38.41 -29.97
CA LEU A 100 5.34 -38.86 -28.61
C LEU A 100 6.11 -40.12 -28.20
N PHE A 101 6.58 -40.90 -29.17
CA PHE A 101 7.32 -42.15 -28.94
C PHE A 101 8.83 -42.05 -29.16
N SER A 102 9.35 -40.90 -29.58
CA SER A 102 10.78 -40.62 -29.67
C SER A 102 11.23 -39.79 -28.46
N SER A 103 11.56 -40.44 -27.35
CA SER A 103 12.18 -39.77 -26.19
C SER A 103 13.60 -40.29 -25.95
N SER A 104 14.51 -39.36 -25.68
CA SER A 104 15.85 -39.65 -25.17
C SER A 104 15.78 -40.05 -23.69
N ASP A 105 16.47 -41.12 -23.30
CA ASP A 105 16.46 -41.72 -21.95
C ASP A 105 17.17 -40.89 -20.82
N ARG A 106 17.33 -39.57 -20.94
CA ARG A 106 18.09 -38.78 -19.93
C ARG A 106 17.28 -38.15 -18.80
N GLY A 107 15.95 -38.14 -18.86
CA GLY A 107 15.10 -37.51 -17.83
C GLY A 107 15.08 -38.22 -16.45
N LEU A 108 15.60 -39.44 -16.34
CA LEU A 108 15.49 -40.25 -15.11
C LEU A 108 16.64 -40.07 -14.10
N ASN A 109 17.77 -39.45 -14.47
CA ASN A 109 18.96 -39.40 -13.62
C ASN A 109 19.14 -38.10 -12.81
N HIS A 110 18.31 -37.09 -13.03
CA HIS A 110 18.51 -35.75 -12.45
C HIS A 110 17.29 -35.17 -11.70
N GLY A 111 16.37 -36.02 -11.23
CA GLY A 111 15.33 -35.59 -10.28
C GLY A 111 14.09 -34.95 -10.88
N TYR A 112 13.92 -34.98 -12.20
CA TYR A 112 12.62 -34.71 -12.81
C TYR A 112 11.65 -35.84 -12.44
N SER A 113 10.57 -35.52 -11.73
CA SER A 113 9.41 -36.41 -11.67
C SER A 113 8.91 -36.61 -13.11
N GLU A 114 8.59 -37.86 -13.44
CA GLU A 114 8.20 -38.37 -14.76
C GLU A 114 7.41 -37.36 -15.62
N GLY A 115 7.94 -36.85 -16.75
CA GLY A 115 7.09 -36.08 -17.67
C GLY A 115 7.66 -35.21 -18.80
N TYR A 116 8.97 -34.94 -18.90
CA TYR A 116 9.46 -33.99 -19.92
C TYR A 116 9.80 -34.67 -21.26
N ALA A 117 9.12 -34.25 -22.34
CA ALA A 117 9.57 -34.51 -23.70
C ALA A 117 10.15 -33.22 -24.27
N SER A 118 11.45 -33.18 -24.56
CA SER A 118 12.06 -32.07 -25.30
C SER A 118 12.13 -32.43 -26.79
N THR A 119 11.71 -31.50 -27.65
CA THR A 119 11.87 -31.60 -29.10
C THR A 119 12.47 -30.31 -29.63
N VAL A 120 13.28 -30.40 -30.68
CA VAL A 120 13.83 -29.24 -31.38
C VAL A 120 13.00 -29.05 -32.63
N LEU A 121 12.35 -27.90 -32.78
CA LEU A 121 11.56 -27.54 -33.96
C LEU A 121 12.28 -26.45 -34.73
N GLU A 122 12.27 -26.51 -36.06
CA GLU A 122 12.70 -25.39 -36.88
C GLU A 122 11.61 -24.31 -36.94
N MET A 123 11.89 -23.12 -36.42
CA MET A 123 11.07 -21.93 -36.56
C MET A 123 11.81 -20.92 -37.43
N ASN A 124 11.25 -20.54 -38.58
CA ASN A 124 11.85 -19.60 -39.53
C ASN A 124 13.28 -19.99 -39.99
N GLY A 125 13.55 -21.29 -40.13
CA GLY A 125 14.86 -21.81 -40.56
C GLY A 125 15.92 -21.90 -39.45
N ARG A 126 15.51 -21.87 -38.17
CA ARG A 126 16.41 -21.98 -37.00
C ARG A 126 15.85 -22.92 -35.94
N SER A 127 16.74 -23.56 -35.17
CA SER A 127 16.38 -24.56 -34.18
C SER A 127 15.89 -23.92 -32.88
N SER A 128 14.60 -24.08 -32.58
CA SER A 128 13.99 -23.69 -31.31
C SER A 128 13.79 -24.92 -30.44
N LEU A 129 14.22 -24.85 -29.18
CA LEU A 129 13.89 -25.87 -28.20
C LEU A 129 12.44 -25.68 -27.74
N VAL A 130 11.64 -26.72 -27.92
CA VAL A 130 10.32 -26.85 -27.32
C VAL A 130 10.40 -27.93 -26.26
N MET A 131 10.42 -27.51 -25.00
CA MET A 131 10.22 -28.44 -23.89
C MET A 131 8.71 -28.57 -23.71
N MET A 132 8.20 -29.79 -23.86
CA MET A 132 6.79 -30.09 -23.62
C MET A 132 6.62 -30.75 -22.26
N PRO A 133 6.00 -29.99 -21.35
CA PRO A 133 5.00 -30.54 -20.47
C PRO A 133 3.68 -29.75 -20.64
N THR A 134 2.54 -30.43 -20.78
CA THR A 134 1.31 -29.92 -20.16
C THR A 134 1.38 -30.37 -18.71
N ALA A 135 2.06 -29.60 -17.87
CA ALA A 135 2.14 -29.90 -16.44
C ALA A 135 0.97 -29.23 -15.72
N THR A 136 0.26 -30.02 -14.91
CA THR A 136 -0.54 -29.49 -13.81
C THR A 136 0.43 -29.16 -12.67
N PRO A 137 0.35 -27.95 -12.06
CA PRO A 137 1.19 -27.61 -10.91
C PRO A 137 1.09 -28.68 -9.82
N ASP A 138 2.21 -29.16 -9.31
CA ASP A 138 2.20 -30.00 -8.12
C ASP A 138 1.73 -29.14 -6.93
N ILE A 139 0.58 -29.48 -6.35
CA ILE A 139 -0.03 -28.79 -5.22
C ILE A 139 0.61 -29.28 -3.91
N ASN A 140 1.95 -29.31 -3.86
CA ASN A 140 2.66 -29.48 -2.59
C ASN A 140 2.80 -28.10 -1.95
N ILE A 141 1.75 -27.69 -1.24
CA ILE A 141 1.77 -26.50 -0.40
C ILE A 141 2.56 -26.88 0.85
N ASP A 142 3.79 -26.40 0.99
CA ASP A 142 4.46 -26.39 2.29
C ASP A 142 3.61 -25.53 3.25
N GLU A 143 3.38 -25.96 4.49
CA GLU A 143 2.53 -25.20 5.44
C GLU A 143 3.09 -23.78 5.65
N ASP A 144 4.41 -23.60 5.55
CA ASP A 144 5.09 -22.30 5.61
C ASP A 144 4.89 -21.45 4.33
N SER A 145 4.48 -22.05 3.20
CA SER A 145 4.21 -21.36 1.92
C SER A 145 2.79 -20.80 1.81
N ALA A 146 1.88 -21.17 2.72
CA ALA A 146 0.48 -20.76 2.71
C ALA A 146 0.32 -19.22 2.77
N GLU A 147 1.34 -18.51 3.28
CA GLU A 147 1.34 -17.06 3.50
C GLU A 147 2.05 -16.22 2.42
N LYS A 148 2.74 -16.86 1.48
CA LYS A 148 3.61 -16.21 0.48
C LYS A 148 2.88 -15.75 -0.80
N VAL A 149 3.06 -14.52 -1.28
CA VAL A 149 2.61 -14.14 -2.65
C VAL A 149 3.49 -14.85 -3.68
N HIS A 150 2.90 -15.55 -4.65
CA HIS A 150 3.63 -16.30 -5.68
C HIS A 150 3.82 -15.45 -6.93
N THR A 151 5.06 -15.34 -7.39
CA THR A 151 5.39 -14.79 -8.70
C THR A 151 5.29 -15.88 -9.77
N VAL A 152 5.31 -15.47 -11.04
CA VAL A 152 5.42 -16.42 -12.17
C VAL A 152 6.63 -17.35 -11.98
N LEU A 153 7.76 -16.82 -11.51
CA LEU A 153 8.94 -17.66 -11.27
C LEU A 153 8.72 -18.66 -10.15
N ASP A 154 8.00 -18.30 -9.08
CA ASP A 154 7.68 -19.25 -8.02
C ASP A 154 6.83 -20.40 -8.59
N VAL A 155 5.85 -20.11 -9.44
CA VAL A 155 5.02 -21.15 -10.08
C VAL A 155 5.86 -22.03 -11.01
N LEU A 156 6.68 -21.42 -11.87
CA LEU A 156 7.53 -22.16 -12.81
C LEU A 156 8.56 -23.03 -12.09
N GLN A 157 9.30 -22.47 -11.14
CA GLN A 157 10.43 -23.17 -10.50
C GLN A 157 9.97 -24.11 -9.37
N ASN A 158 8.99 -23.71 -8.56
CA ASN A 158 8.62 -24.48 -7.36
C ASN A 158 7.46 -25.45 -7.63
N ASN A 159 6.46 -25.08 -8.44
CA ASN A 159 5.30 -25.94 -8.71
C ASN A 159 5.43 -26.73 -10.01
N LEU A 160 6.18 -26.22 -10.99
CA LEU A 160 6.41 -26.86 -12.28
C LEU A 160 7.85 -27.33 -12.45
N HIS A 161 8.73 -27.13 -11.47
CA HIS A 161 10.12 -27.63 -11.47
C HIS A 161 10.96 -27.21 -12.69
N GLU A 162 10.72 -26.01 -13.21
CA GLU A 162 11.49 -25.43 -14.31
C GLU A 162 12.93 -25.11 -13.91
N ASP A 163 13.88 -25.50 -14.76
CA ASP A 163 15.31 -25.19 -14.62
C ASP A 163 15.84 -24.55 -15.90
N PHE A 164 15.88 -23.22 -15.90
CA PHE A 164 16.39 -22.43 -17.02
C PHE A 164 17.84 -22.76 -17.39
N GLY A 165 18.67 -23.13 -16.41
CA GLY A 165 20.08 -23.45 -16.63
C GLY A 165 20.25 -24.77 -17.35
N GLU A 166 19.50 -25.80 -16.94
CA GLU A 166 19.49 -27.08 -17.65
C GLU A 166 18.91 -26.95 -19.06
N ALA A 167 17.86 -26.15 -19.25
CA ALA A 167 17.30 -25.88 -20.58
C ALA A 167 18.33 -25.22 -21.53
N LEU A 168 19.08 -24.22 -21.04
CA LEU A 168 20.16 -23.56 -21.80
C LEU A 168 21.35 -24.48 -22.04
N ARG A 169 21.72 -25.31 -21.07
CA ARG A 169 22.78 -26.31 -21.24
C ARG A 169 22.40 -27.33 -22.30
N PHE A 170 21.15 -27.78 -22.33
CA PHE A 170 20.65 -28.67 -23.37
C PHE A 170 20.69 -28.01 -24.75
N LEU A 171 20.28 -26.74 -24.87
CA LEU A 171 20.41 -25.94 -26.09
C LEU A 171 21.86 -25.86 -26.59
N ALA A 172 22.82 -25.60 -25.69
CA ALA A 172 24.24 -25.58 -26.04
C ALA A 172 24.75 -26.91 -26.59
N GLN A 173 24.24 -28.02 -26.09
CA GLN A 173 24.63 -29.35 -26.54
C GLN A 173 23.97 -29.77 -27.85
N THR A 174 22.73 -29.34 -28.10
CA THR A 174 21.93 -29.78 -29.26
C THR A 174 22.00 -28.83 -30.44
N CYS A 175 22.07 -27.51 -30.19
CA CYS A 175 22.03 -26.47 -31.20
C CYS A 175 23.17 -25.44 -31.00
N PRO A 176 24.45 -25.86 -30.93
CA PRO A 176 25.58 -24.95 -30.68
C PRO A 176 25.75 -23.90 -31.78
N THR A 177 25.45 -24.24 -33.04
CA THR A 177 25.54 -23.33 -34.19
C THR A 177 24.66 -22.10 -34.02
N ASP A 178 23.42 -22.29 -33.56
CA ASP A 178 22.45 -21.21 -33.39
C ASP A 178 22.91 -20.22 -32.31
N ILE A 179 23.57 -20.70 -31.26
CA ILE A 179 24.19 -19.86 -30.22
C ILE A 179 25.38 -19.08 -30.81
N THR A 180 26.26 -19.75 -31.55
CA THR A 180 27.43 -19.08 -32.17
C THR A 180 27.00 -18.01 -33.18
N GLU A 181 25.97 -18.27 -33.98
CA GLU A 181 25.39 -17.29 -34.90
C GLU A 181 24.76 -16.12 -34.15
N ALA A 182 23.98 -16.38 -33.10
CA ALA A 182 23.38 -15.35 -32.27
C ALA A 182 24.41 -14.42 -31.62
N LEU A 183 25.59 -14.94 -31.31
CA LEU A 183 26.73 -14.21 -30.77
C LEU A 183 27.62 -13.56 -31.84
N GLY A 184 27.35 -13.80 -33.14
CA GLY A 184 28.19 -13.32 -34.23
C GLY A 184 29.58 -13.96 -34.28
N MET A 185 29.73 -15.19 -33.75
CA MET A 185 31.00 -15.93 -33.64
C MET A 185 30.91 -17.29 -34.34
N THR A 186 30.52 -17.29 -35.62
CA THR A 186 30.25 -18.52 -36.40
C THR A 186 31.46 -19.42 -36.60
N ASP A 187 32.67 -18.92 -36.36
CA ASP A 187 33.94 -19.62 -36.41
C ASP A 187 34.34 -20.30 -35.08
N ALA A 188 33.51 -20.17 -34.04
CA ALA A 188 33.75 -20.83 -32.75
C ALA A 188 33.73 -22.37 -32.88
N LEU A 189 34.74 -23.01 -32.30
CA LEU A 189 34.92 -24.47 -32.32
C LEU A 189 33.96 -25.19 -31.36
N SER A 190 33.66 -24.57 -30.22
CA SER A 190 32.77 -25.13 -29.20
C SER A 190 32.07 -24.03 -28.40
N VAL A 191 30.92 -24.38 -27.84
CA VAL A 191 30.13 -23.55 -26.93
C VAL A 191 29.85 -24.37 -25.67
N GLU A 192 30.21 -23.83 -24.51
CA GLU A 192 29.94 -24.42 -23.21
C GLU A 192 29.11 -23.45 -22.37
N PHE A 193 28.03 -23.94 -21.75
CA PHE A 193 27.19 -23.14 -20.86
C PHE A 193 27.85 -22.99 -19.48
N GLU A 194 28.02 -21.75 -19.02
CA GLU A 194 28.67 -21.42 -17.75
C GLU A 194 27.66 -21.11 -16.63
N GLY A 195 26.57 -20.41 -16.97
CA GLY A 195 25.57 -20.02 -15.98
C GLY A 195 24.53 -19.07 -16.56
N CYS A 196 23.48 -18.83 -15.78
CA CYS A 196 22.43 -17.90 -16.17
C CYS A 196 21.78 -17.23 -14.96
N TYR A 197 21.09 -16.12 -15.20
CA TYR A 197 20.20 -15.51 -14.23
C TYR A 197 18.97 -14.92 -14.91
N VAL A 198 17.84 -14.90 -14.18
CA VAL A 198 16.60 -14.31 -14.70
C VAL A 198 16.70 -12.79 -14.62
N LYS A 199 16.63 -12.13 -15.78
CA LYS A 199 16.73 -10.67 -15.91
C LYS A 199 15.39 -9.99 -15.61
N ARG A 200 14.30 -10.50 -16.18
CA ARG A 200 12.93 -9.98 -15.99
C ARG A 200 11.87 -10.95 -16.49
N VAL A 201 10.61 -10.68 -16.12
CA VAL A 201 9.41 -11.35 -16.61
C VAL A 201 8.60 -10.31 -17.39
N GLU A 202 8.18 -10.65 -18.60
CA GLU A 202 7.41 -9.80 -19.50
C GLU A 202 6.08 -10.49 -19.84
N SER A 203 4.98 -9.74 -19.81
CA SER A 203 3.69 -10.19 -20.30
C SER A 203 2.81 -8.96 -20.56
N SER A 204 1.73 -9.12 -21.32
CA SER A 204 0.72 -8.08 -21.55
C SER A 204 -0.51 -8.33 -20.68
N TRP A 205 -1.14 -7.26 -20.20
CA TRP A 205 -2.33 -7.37 -19.36
C TRP A 205 -3.58 -7.89 -20.10
N GLU A 206 -3.86 -7.41 -21.32
CA GLU A 206 -5.14 -7.67 -21.99
C GLU A 206 -5.17 -9.04 -22.72
N GLN A 207 -4.82 -10.11 -22.02
CA GLN A 207 -4.76 -11.47 -22.56
C GLN A 207 -5.94 -12.33 -22.12
N ARG A 208 -6.20 -13.39 -22.88
CA ARG A 208 -7.15 -14.41 -22.46
C ARG A 208 -6.52 -15.27 -21.37
N LEU A 209 -7.29 -15.62 -20.34
CA LEU A 209 -6.83 -16.45 -19.23
C LEU A 209 -6.62 -17.91 -19.62
N ASP A 210 -7.19 -18.38 -20.74
CA ASP A 210 -7.00 -19.75 -21.25
C ASP A 210 -5.83 -19.88 -22.23
N ASP A 211 -5.21 -18.77 -22.63
CA ASP A 211 -4.03 -18.69 -23.51
C ASP A 211 -3.13 -17.54 -23.04
N PHE A 212 -2.80 -17.53 -21.75
CA PHE A 212 -2.10 -16.41 -21.12
C PHE A 212 -0.58 -16.56 -21.27
N LYS A 213 0.04 -15.76 -22.13
CA LYS A 213 1.46 -15.90 -22.46
C LYS A 213 2.34 -15.06 -21.55
N VAL A 214 3.46 -15.65 -21.12
CA VAL A 214 4.44 -15.01 -20.24
C VAL A 214 5.84 -15.34 -20.72
N ASP A 215 6.66 -14.31 -20.87
CA ASP A 215 8.03 -14.41 -21.31
C ASP A 215 8.98 -14.20 -20.12
N VAL A 216 9.85 -15.17 -19.87
CA VAL A 216 10.95 -15.05 -18.92
C VAL A 216 12.22 -14.75 -19.70
N ILE A 217 12.81 -13.57 -19.46
CA ILE A 217 14.06 -13.18 -20.09
C ILE A 217 15.22 -13.60 -19.20
N VAL A 218 16.05 -14.51 -19.71
CA VAL A 218 17.16 -15.12 -18.99
C VAL A 218 18.47 -14.69 -19.66
N SER A 219 19.36 -14.07 -18.90
CA SER A 219 20.70 -13.76 -19.37
C SER A 219 21.58 -15.00 -19.19
N ALA A 220 22.18 -15.48 -20.28
CA ALA A 220 22.95 -16.71 -20.32
C ALA A 220 24.41 -16.43 -20.68
N ASP A 221 25.33 -16.99 -19.90
CA ASP A 221 26.77 -16.92 -20.13
C ASP A 221 27.27 -18.20 -20.79
N PHE A 222 28.02 -18.03 -21.87
CA PHE A 222 28.66 -19.10 -22.62
C PHE A 222 30.16 -18.87 -22.72
N MET A 223 30.93 -19.95 -22.62
CA MET A 223 32.35 -20.00 -22.93
C MET A 223 32.53 -20.56 -24.34
N LEU A 224 33.19 -19.79 -25.20
CA LEU A 224 33.44 -20.15 -26.59
C LEU A 224 34.93 -20.33 -26.84
N LYS A 225 35.30 -21.37 -27.58
CA LYS A 225 36.65 -21.53 -28.12
C LYS A 225 36.72 -20.93 -29.51
N VAL A 226 37.33 -19.77 -29.64
CA VAL A 226 37.41 -19.03 -30.91
C VAL A 226 38.82 -19.02 -31.46
N PRO A 227 38.99 -19.06 -32.79
CA PRO A 227 40.29 -18.88 -33.43
C PRO A 227 40.88 -17.51 -33.07
N ALA A 228 42.16 -17.47 -32.77
CA ALA A 228 42.93 -16.26 -32.52
C ALA A 228 44.31 -16.38 -33.15
N GLU A 229 44.82 -15.28 -33.66
CA GLU A 229 46.19 -15.21 -34.17
C GLU A 229 47.16 -14.92 -33.02
N HIS A 230 48.20 -15.74 -32.89
CA HIS A 230 49.31 -15.50 -31.98
C HIS A 230 50.60 -15.30 -32.78
N TYR A 231 51.26 -14.17 -32.56
CA TYR A 231 52.47 -13.80 -33.28
C TYR A 231 53.71 -14.22 -32.49
N CYS A 232 54.56 -15.05 -33.11
CA CYS A 232 55.84 -15.47 -32.55
C CYS A 232 56.95 -15.16 -33.56
N GLY A 233 57.59 -13.99 -33.41
CA GLY A 233 58.52 -13.45 -34.43
C GLY A 233 57.76 -13.14 -35.73
N ASP A 234 58.33 -13.54 -36.88
CA ASP A 234 57.72 -13.34 -38.22
C ASP A 234 56.67 -14.40 -38.61
N LYS A 235 56.24 -15.27 -37.66
CA LYS A 235 55.27 -16.35 -37.92
C LYS A 235 53.96 -16.12 -37.17
N THR A 236 52.86 -16.19 -37.89
CA THR A 236 51.50 -16.22 -37.33
C THR A 236 51.09 -17.67 -37.05
N MET A 237 50.75 -17.96 -35.80
CA MET A 237 50.19 -19.26 -35.39
C MET A 237 48.70 -19.09 -35.10
N LEU A 238 47.88 -20.01 -35.61
CA LEU A 238 46.48 -20.08 -35.22
C LEU A 238 46.40 -20.78 -33.85
N VAL A 239 45.96 -20.04 -32.83
CA VAL A 239 45.68 -20.56 -31.49
C VAL A 239 44.19 -20.46 -31.21
N TYR A 240 43.70 -21.17 -30.21
CA TYR A 240 42.33 -21.01 -29.73
C TYR A 240 42.35 -20.27 -28.42
N ARG A 241 41.42 -19.33 -28.26
CA ARG A 241 41.24 -18.57 -27.02
C ARG A 241 39.84 -18.82 -26.48
N ASP A 242 39.78 -19.11 -25.19
CA ASP A 242 38.52 -19.13 -24.45
C ASP A 242 37.99 -17.69 -24.29
N THR A 243 36.78 -17.47 -24.76
CA THR A 243 36.12 -16.18 -24.77
C THR A 243 34.73 -16.32 -24.17
N ARG A 244 34.48 -15.59 -23.08
CA ARG A 244 33.15 -15.53 -22.47
C ARG A 244 32.26 -14.53 -23.22
N ARG A 245 31.03 -14.94 -23.49
CA ARG A 245 29.98 -14.10 -24.07
C ARG A 245 28.67 -14.30 -23.33
N THR A 246 27.88 -13.24 -23.32
CA THR A 246 26.56 -13.23 -22.67
C THR A 246 25.52 -12.92 -23.74
N ILE A 247 24.41 -13.65 -23.71
CA ILE A 247 23.26 -13.40 -24.59
C ILE A 247 21.96 -13.58 -23.82
N ASP A 248 20.98 -12.73 -24.12
CA ASP A 248 19.65 -12.83 -23.55
C ASP A 248 18.81 -13.85 -24.34
N TYR A 249 18.25 -14.84 -23.62
CA TYR A 249 17.27 -15.79 -24.12
C TYR A 249 15.86 -15.43 -23.63
N ARG A 250 14.87 -15.65 -24.49
CA ARG A 250 13.45 -15.54 -24.17
C ARG A 250 12.84 -16.93 -24.04
N PHE A 251 12.23 -17.18 -22.89
CA PHE A 251 11.47 -18.39 -22.58
C PHE A 251 9.99 -18.05 -22.53
N ARG A 252 9.22 -18.44 -23.55
CA ARG A 252 7.79 -18.17 -23.62
C ARG A 252 6.98 -19.35 -23.09
N TYR A 253 6.21 -19.08 -22.05
CA TYR A 253 5.25 -19.99 -21.44
C TYR A 253 3.83 -19.58 -21.82
N THR A 254 2.95 -20.56 -21.94
CA THR A 254 1.51 -20.34 -22.14
C THR A 254 0.75 -20.98 -20.98
N PHE A 255 0.01 -20.17 -20.23
CA PHE A 255 -0.74 -20.58 -19.06
C PHE A 255 -2.24 -20.67 -19.38
N ASP A 256 -2.87 -21.80 -19.06
CA ASP A 256 -4.32 -21.90 -18.88
C ASP A 256 -4.66 -21.57 -17.43
N LEU A 257 -4.65 -20.27 -17.12
CA LEU A 257 -5.06 -19.72 -15.84
C LEU A 257 -6.56 -19.89 -15.59
N TYR A 258 -7.39 -20.08 -16.60
CA TYR A 258 -8.82 -20.34 -16.45
C TYR A 258 -9.12 -21.80 -16.07
N GLY A 259 -8.34 -22.73 -16.60
CA GLY A 259 -8.47 -24.17 -16.46
C GLY A 259 -9.63 -24.74 -17.29
N VAL A 260 -9.64 -24.49 -18.60
CA VAL A 260 -10.73 -24.86 -19.56
C VAL A 260 -11.19 -26.30 -19.35
N ASN A 261 -10.25 -27.22 -19.14
CA ASN A 261 -10.48 -28.65 -18.99
C ASN A 261 -10.75 -29.11 -17.54
N GLY A 262 -10.98 -28.15 -16.62
CA GLY A 262 -11.25 -28.42 -15.21
C GLY A 262 -10.02 -28.34 -14.30
N TYR A 263 -8.83 -28.17 -14.87
CA TYR A 263 -7.56 -27.98 -14.17
C TYR A 263 -6.73 -26.93 -14.90
N LYS A 264 -5.92 -26.16 -14.16
CA LYS A 264 -5.01 -25.15 -14.72
C LYS A 264 -3.74 -25.83 -15.22
N THR A 265 -3.21 -25.37 -16.36
CA THR A 265 -2.01 -25.95 -16.98
C THR A 265 -1.01 -24.85 -17.38
N CYS A 266 0.24 -25.25 -17.55
CA CYS A 266 1.26 -24.47 -18.25
C CYS A 266 1.81 -25.32 -19.39
N SER A 267 2.11 -24.69 -20.52
CA SER A 267 2.83 -25.28 -21.65
C SER A 267 4.03 -24.42 -22.06
N GLY A 268 5.03 -25.06 -22.65
CA GLY A 268 6.33 -24.46 -22.97
C GLY A 268 7.43 -24.88 -22.00
N PRO A 269 8.63 -24.25 -22.05
CA PRO A 269 8.92 -23.05 -22.81
C PRO A 269 9.14 -23.27 -24.32
N ILE A 270 8.77 -22.26 -25.12
CA ILE A 270 9.39 -22.00 -26.41
C ILE A 270 10.58 -21.09 -26.16
N THR A 271 11.78 -21.53 -26.52
CA THR A 271 13.01 -20.82 -26.17
C THR A 271 13.83 -20.43 -27.40
N ALA A 272 14.22 -19.15 -27.47
CA ALA A 272 15.14 -18.63 -28.49
C ALA A 272 15.90 -17.38 -27.98
N PRO A 273 17.04 -17.00 -28.61
CA PRO A 273 17.66 -15.70 -28.36
C PRO A 273 16.67 -14.56 -28.57
N VAL A 274 16.71 -13.52 -27.74
CA VAL A 274 15.72 -12.42 -27.78
C VAL A 274 15.58 -11.79 -29.16
N GLN A 275 16.69 -11.62 -29.88
CA GLN A 275 16.74 -11.01 -31.22
C GLN A 275 16.09 -11.87 -32.32
N TYR A 276 15.80 -13.14 -32.04
CA TYR A 276 15.23 -14.10 -33.00
C TYR A 276 13.78 -14.46 -32.68
N PHE A 277 13.22 -13.92 -31.60
CA PHE A 277 11.83 -14.15 -31.25
C PHE A 277 10.92 -13.33 -32.19
N PRO A 278 9.85 -13.93 -32.76
CA PRO A 278 8.95 -13.21 -33.65
C PRO A 278 8.26 -12.06 -32.91
N GLU A 279 8.04 -10.95 -33.63
CA GLU A 279 7.31 -9.80 -33.09
C GLU A 279 5.83 -10.15 -32.86
N ASP A 280 5.37 -9.95 -31.64
CA ASP A 280 3.97 -10.07 -31.22
C ASP A 280 3.64 -9.04 -30.14
N ARG A 281 2.41 -9.10 -29.60
CA ARG A 281 1.96 -8.13 -28.58
C ARG A 281 2.86 -8.06 -27.34
N ILE A 282 3.51 -9.16 -26.97
CA ILE A 282 4.34 -9.21 -25.76
C ILE A 282 5.72 -8.65 -26.07
N THR A 283 6.32 -9.02 -27.20
CA THR A 283 7.63 -8.48 -27.60
C THR A 283 7.55 -6.99 -27.93
N ALA A 284 6.44 -6.55 -28.54
CA ALA A 284 6.22 -5.15 -28.92
C ALA A 284 5.97 -4.24 -27.71
N GLN A 285 5.51 -4.80 -26.58
CA GLN A 285 5.16 -4.07 -25.36
C GLN A 285 4.27 -2.84 -25.63
N SER A 286 3.37 -2.95 -26.62
CA SER A 286 2.51 -1.86 -27.09
C SER A 286 1.32 -1.57 -26.17
N GLU A 287 1.14 -2.37 -25.12
CA GLU A 287 0.06 -2.31 -24.13
C GLU A 287 0.66 -2.22 -22.71
N TRP A 288 -0.20 -2.20 -21.68
CA TRP A 288 0.26 -2.23 -20.29
C TRP A 288 1.01 -3.54 -19.99
N THR A 289 2.33 -3.41 -19.85
CA THR A 289 3.19 -4.50 -19.39
C THR A 289 2.82 -4.91 -17.97
N THR A 290 2.91 -6.21 -17.68
CA THR A 290 2.65 -6.70 -16.34
C THR A 290 3.92 -6.88 -15.51
N ASN A 291 3.79 -6.77 -14.20
CA ASN A 291 4.83 -7.18 -13.26
C ASN A 291 4.93 -8.72 -13.13
N ARG A 292 5.81 -9.18 -12.24
CA ARG A 292 6.11 -10.60 -11.98
C ARG A 292 4.93 -11.40 -11.39
N ILE A 293 3.85 -10.72 -11.01
CA ILE A 293 2.62 -11.32 -10.48
C ILE A 293 1.44 -11.14 -11.46
N LEU A 294 1.72 -10.78 -12.73
CA LEU A 294 0.75 -10.64 -13.82
C LEU A 294 -0.24 -9.48 -13.67
N ARG A 295 0.15 -8.42 -12.96
CA ARG A 295 -0.63 -7.18 -12.85
C ARG A 295 -0.09 -6.07 -13.73
N PRO A 296 -0.95 -5.22 -14.33
CA PRO A 296 -0.50 -4.12 -15.17
C PRO A 296 0.25 -3.08 -14.34
N ASN A 297 1.38 -2.63 -14.86
CA ASN A 297 2.12 -1.51 -14.30
C ASN A 297 1.48 -0.20 -14.78
N LEU A 298 0.71 0.46 -13.92
CA LEU A 298 0.03 1.71 -14.26
C LEU A 298 0.81 2.94 -13.81
N THR A 299 0.93 3.91 -14.70
CA THR A 299 1.41 5.27 -14.40
C THR A 299 0.24 6.21 -14.13
N ALA A 300 0.52 7.43 -13.67
CA ALA A 300 -0.51 8.43 -13.40
C ALA A 300 -1.41 8.74 -14.62
N LYS A 301 -0.89 8.61 -15.84
CA LYS A 301 -1.63 8.86 -17.09
C LYS A 301 -2.53 7.69 -17.51
N ASP A 302 -2.31 6.51 -16.94
CA ASP A 302 -3.04 5.30 -17.35
C ASP A 302 -4.37 5.15 -16.61
N PHE A 303 -4.50 5.69 -15.39
CA PHE A 303 -5.74 5.59 -14.60
C PHE A 303 -6.98 6.12 -15.33
N PRO A 304 -6.98 7.31 -15.95
CA PRO A 304 -8.14 7.79 -16.69
C PRO A 304 -8.47 6.91 -17.89
N ILE A 305 -7.45 6.45 -18.62
CA ILE A 305 -7.60 5.61 -19.82
C ILE A 305 -8.23 4.27 -19.44
N LEU A 306 -7.71 3.62 -18.40
CA LEU A 306 -8.19 2.33 -17.93
C LEU A 306 -9.59 2.42 -17.29
N ALA A 307 -9.85 3.47 -16.50
CA ALA A 307 -11.18 3.70 -15.94
C ALA A 307 -12.23 3.91 -17.04
N ARG A 308 -11.91 4.74 -18.05
CA ARG A 308 -12.78 4.94 -19.21
C ARG A 308 -13.00 3.64 -19.97
N LYS A 309 -11.95 2.84 -20.20
CA LYS A 309 -12.07 1.52 -20.85
C LYS A 309 -12.99 0.58 -20.06
N MET A 310 -12.82 0.50 -18.74
CA MET A 310 -13.68 -0.31 -17.87
C MET A 310 -15.15 0.13 -17.94
N LEU A 311 -15.40 1.44 -17.91
CA LEU A 311 -16.76 1.99 -18.04
C LEU A 311 -17.34 1.73 -19.44
N GLN A 312 -16.56 1.87 -20.52
CA GLN A 312 -17.01 1.53 -21.89
C GLN A 312 -17.44 0.05 -21.98
N ASP A 313 -16.68 -0.84 -21.36
CA ASP A 313 -16.93 -2.28 -21.36
C ASP A 313 -18.18 -2.67 -20.56
N ILE A 314 -18.45 -1.99 -19.44
CA ILE A 314 -19.36 -2.48 -18.40
C ILE A 314 -20.53 -1.52 -18.16
N TYR A 315 -20.30 -0.21 -18.17
CA TYR A 315 -21.24 0.83 -17.73
C TYR A 315 -21.14 2.10 -18.61
N PRO A 316 -21.39 2.00 -19.93
CA PRO A 316 -21.07 3.06 -20.89
C PRO A 316 -21.86 4.36 -20.67
N GLU A 317 -23.07 4.29 -20.12
CA GLU A 317 -23.88 5.48 -19.83
C GLU A 317 -23.23 6.41 -18.79
N ALA A 318 -22.34 5.90 -17.94
CA ALA A 318 -21.59 6.73 -16.98
C ALA A 318 -20.57 7.66 -17.66
N LEU A 319 -20.36 7.51 -18.98
CA LEU A 319 -19.49 8.36 -19.79
C LEU A 319 -20.23 9.52 -20.46
N GLU A 320 -21.56 9.55 -20.38
CA GLU A 320 -22.40 10.55 -21.06
C GLU A 320 -22.68 11.76 -20.17
N ALA A 321 -22.87 11.54 -18.88
CA ALA A 321 -23.21 12.57 -17.91
C ALA A 321 -22.77 12.17 -16.48
N PRO A 322 -22.62 13.13 -15.54
CA PRO A 322 -22.34 12.85 -14.13
C PRO A 322 -23.35 11.86 -13.57
N THR A 323 -22.86 10.69 -13.14
CA THR A 323 -23.73 9.57 -12.78
C THR A 323 -23.23 8.88 -11.52
N ARG A 324 -24.09 8.83 -10.49
CA ARG A 324 -23.89 7.94 -9.35
C ARG A 324 -24.06 6.50 -9.79
N LEU A 325 -22.97 5.74 -9.77
CA LEU A 325 -22.99 4.32 -10.13
C LEU A 325 -23.93 3.51 -9.22
N ASN A 326 -24.69 2.62 -9.82
CA ASN A 326 -25.42 1.58 -9.10
C ASN A 326 -24.53 0.34 -8.94
N GLY A 327 -24.06 0.08 -7.71
CA GLY A 327 -23.13 -1.02 -7.42
C GLY A 327 -23.69 -2.42 -7.75
N GLU A 328 -24.98 -2.68 -7.50
CA GLU A 328 -25.60 -3.96 -7.85
C GLU A 328 -25.68 -4.17 -9.35
N LEU A 329 -26.04 -3.11 -10.08
CA LEU A 329 -26.05 -3.13 -11.53
C LEU A 329 -24.63 -3.36 -12.06
N LEU A 330 -23.63 -2.64 -11.54
CA LEU A 330 -22.22 -2.78 -11.91
C LEU A 330 -21.75 -4.24 -11.79
N VAL A 331 -21.97 -4.89 -10.64
CA VAL A 331 -21.63 -6.31 -10.42
C VAL A 331 -22.35 -7.22 -11.43
N LYS A 332 -23.65 -6.99 -11.67
CA LYS A 332 -24.42 -7.76 -12.65
C LYS A 332 -23.89 -7.57 -14.08
N ARG A 333 -23.44 -6.37 -14.44
CA ARG A 333 -22.89 -6.06 -15.77
C ARG A 333 -21.51 -6.69 -15.93
N LEU A 334 -20.63 -6.51 -14.94
CA LEU A 334 -19.31 -7.11 -14.90
C LEU A 334 -19.39 -8.63 -14.95
N SER A 335 -20.32 -9.24 -14.21
CA SER A 335 -20.56 -10.68 -14.30
C SER A 335 -20.96 -11.14 -15.70
N ARG A 336 -21.79 -10.37 -16.43
CA ARG A 336 -22.16 -10.69 -17.81
C ARG A 336 -20.98 -10.52 -18.76
N TRP A 337 -20.20 -9.46 -18.59
CA TRP A 337 -18.99 -9.19 -19.37
C TRP A 337 -17.95 -10.31 -19.20
N LEU A 338 -17.76 -10.79 -17.97
CA LEU A 338 -16.92 -11.96 -17.67
C LEU A 338 -17.50 -13.25 -18.26
N ASN A 339 -18.80 -13.50 -18.09
CA ASN A 339 -19.41 -14.76 -18.54
C ASN A 339 -19.30 -14.97 -20.06
N LYS A 340 -19.35 -13.87 -20.84
CA LYS A 340 -19.09 -13.90 -22.30
C LYS A 340 -17.70 -14.42 -22.66
N ARG A 341 -16.71 -14.23 -21.78
CA ARG A 341 -15.31 -14.65 -21.96
C ARG A 341 -15.04 -16.00 -21.28
N TYR A 342 -15.62 -16.20 -20.10
CA TYR A 342 -15.35 -17.32 -19.19
C TYR A 342 -16.67 -17.85 -18.61
N ARG A 343 -17.32 -18.81 -19.29
CA ARG A 343 -18.70 -19.27 -19.00
C ARG A 343 -18.94 -19.72 -17.56
N ARG A 344 -17.92 -20.26 -16.90
CA ARG A 344 -17.98 -20.74 -15.49
C ARG A 344 -17.79 -19.63 -14.45
N MET A 345 -17.35 -18.44 -14.84
CA MET A 345 -17.18 -17.31 -13.91
C MET A 345 -18.49 -16.52 -13.82
N LYS A 346 -19.00 -16.40 -12.60
CA LYS A 346 -20.22 -15.65 -12.29
C LYS A 346 -20.02 -14.90 -11.00
N LEU A 347 -20.25 -13.59 -11.03
CA LEU A 347 -20.16 -12.76 -9.84
C LEU A 347 -21.52 -12.64 -9.15
N ARG A 348 -21.50 -12.55 -7.83
CA ARG A 348 -22.70 -12.35 -7.00
C ARG A 348 -22.37 -11.36 -5.89
N LEU A 349 -23.20 -10.33 -5.70
CA LEU A 349 -23.04 -9.43 -4.57
C LEU A 349 -23.68 -10.05 -3.32
N ARG A 350 -22.96 -10.04 -2.20
CA ARG A 350 -23.40 -10.51 -0.89
C ARG A 350 -23.18 -9.38 0.11
N LYS A 351 -24.24 -8.87 0.74
CA LYS A 351 -24.13 -7.85 1.80
C LYS A 351 -24.43 -8.57 3.11
N GLU A 352 -23.44 -8.71 3.98
CA GLU A 352 -23.49 -9.58 5.16
C GLU A 352 -23.04 -8.82 6.41
N HIS A 353 -23.43 -9.31 7.59
CA HIS A 353 -22.98 -8.81 8.90
C HIS A 353 -21.95 -9.79 9.48
N LEU A 354 -20.66 -9.53 9.26
CA LEU A 354 -19.57 -10.46 9.62
C LEU A 354 -18.92 -10.12 10.98
N GLY A 355 -19.52 -9.21 11.74
CA GLY A 355 -18.98 -8.71 13.00
C GLY A 355 -18.00 -7.55 12.81
N LYS A 356 -17.76 -6.82 13.92
CA LYS A 356 -16.77 -5.74 14.03
C LYS A 356 -15.51 -6.27 14.71
N GLY A 357 -14.33 -5.95 14.19
CA GLY A 357 -13.11 -6.20 14.97
C GLY A 357 -11.82 -6.39 14.17
N ASP A 358 -11.89 -6.99 12.99
CA ASP A 358 -10.77 -7.04 12.05
C ASP A 358 -10.71 -5.73 11.24
N GLY A 359 -11.87 -5.13 10.94
CA GLY A 359 -12.03 -3.86 10.23
C GLY A 359 -12.59 -4.03 8.81
N VAL A 360 -12.67 -5.28 8.36
CA VAL A 360 -12.86 -5.82 7.01
C VAL A 360 -14.24 -5.45 6.44
N LYS A 361 -14.32 -4.53 5.46
CA LYS A 361 -15.56 -4.02 4.84
C LYS A 361 -16.02 -4.70 3.54
N GLY A 362 -15.21 -5.43 2.76
CA GLY A 362 -15.77 -6.19 1.63
C GLY A 362 -14.77 -6.89 0.70
N ARG A 363 -15.14 -8.11 0.24
CA ARG A 363 -14.40 -9.34 -0.12
C ARG A 363 -14.80 -10.00 -1.45
N ILE A 364 -13.93 -10.03 -2.46
CA ILE A 364 -14.02 -11.05 -3.53
C ILE A 364 -13.52 -12.46 -3.11
N ILE A 365 -14.35 -13.46 -3.40
CA ILE A 365 -14.12 -14.87 -3.11
C ILE A 365 -13.72 -15.61 -4.39
N PHE A 366 -12.54 -16.25 -4.44
CA PHE A 366 -12.08 -17.00 -5.63
C PHE A 366 -12.20 -18.52 -5.51
N SER A 367 -12.47 -19.04 -4.31
CA SER A 367 -12.81 -20.44 -4.05
C SER A 367 -13.98 -20.52 -3.09
N ASP A 368 -14.81 -21.56 -3.23
CA ASP A 368 -15.82 -21.88 -2.22
C ASP A 368 -15.19 -21.95 -0.82
N MET A 369 -15.84 -21.33 0.15
CA MET A 369 -15.35 -21.25 1.52
C MET A 369 -16.49 -21.09 2.53
N GLU A 370 -16.15 -21.26 3.80
CA GLU A 370 -17.04 -21.03 4.94
C GLU A 370 -16.38 -20.06 5.92
N VAL A 371 -17.13 -19.07 6.39
CA VAL A 371 -16.69 -18.02 7.33
C VAL A 371 -17.72 -17.92 8.43
N LEU A 372 -17.30 -17.68 9.67
CA LEU A 372 -18.23 -17.43 10.77
C LEU A 372 -18.70 -15.97 10.74
N ASP A 373 -19.98 -15.74 10.98
CA ASP A 373 -20.56 -14.40 11.08
C ASP A 373 -20.32 -13.76 12.46
N GLY A 374 -20.91 -12.58 12.67
CA GLY A 374 -20.78 -11.85 13.94
C GLY A 374 -21.36 -12.57 15.16
N ASP A 375 -22.27 -13.52 14.95
CA ASP A 375 -22.90 -14.34 15.99
C ASP A 375 -22.23 -15.72 16.14
N GLY A 376 -21.23 -16.01 15.30
CA GLY A 376 -20.47 -17.28 15.29
C GLY A 376 -21.08 -18.37 14.42
N GLU A 377 -22.07 -18.05 13.58
CA GLU A 377 -22.74 -19.01 12.69
C GLU A 377 -22.01 -19.11 11.34
N PRO A 378 -21.91 -20.31 10.74
CA PRO A 378 -21.18 -20.51 9.49
C PRO A 378 -21.95 -19.99 8.27
N ILE A 379 -21.40 -18.99 7.59
CA ILE A 379 -21.82 -18.50 6.28
C ILE A 379 -20.98 -19.12 5.17
N LYS A 380 -21.64 -19.71 4.18
CA LYS A 380 -21.00 -20.27 2.98
C LYS A 380 -20.95 -19.25 1.86
N PHE A 381 -19.75 -19.01 1.35
CA PHE A 381 -19.51 -18.23 0.15
C PHE A 381 -19.09 -19.11 -1.01
N LYS A 382 -19.44 -18.66 -2.21
CA LYS A 382 -19.14 -19.35 -3.46
C LYS A 382 -18.10 -18.57 -4.27
N ALA A 383 -17.28 -19.27 -5.03
CA ALA A 383 -16.35 -18.64 -5.96
C ALA A 383 -17.07 -17.64 -6.89
N GLY A 384 -16.58 -16.40 -6.91
CA GLY A 384 -17.18 -15.24 -7.57
C GLY A 384 -18.06 -14.37 -6.67
N ASP A 385 -18.27 -14.71 -5.39
CA ASP A 385 -18.98 -13.81 -4.47
C ASP A 385 -18.15 -12.55 -4.21
N ILE A 386 -18.75 -11.38 -4.37
CA ILE A 386 -18.27 -10.09 -3.87
C ILE A 386 -19.07 -9.82 -2.60
N VAL A 387 -18.45 -9.98 -1.45
CA VAL A 387 -19.03 -9.81 -0.13
C VAL A 387 -18.79 -8.38 0.34
N VAL A 388 -19.72 -7.79 1.06
CA VAL A 388 -19.58 -6.48 1.70
C VAL A 388 -20.00 -6.65 3.14
N ASN A 389 -19.10 -6.38 4.08
CA ASN A 389 -19.40 -6.42 5.50
C ASN A 389 -20.05 -5.10 5.91
N LEU A 390 -21.34 -5.16 6.23
CA LEU A 390 -22.13 -3.99 6.62
C LEU A 390 -21.73 -3.45 7.99
N ASP A 391 -21.13 -4.27 8.86
CA ASP A 391 -20.75 -3.87 10.21
C ASP A 391 -19.58 -2.85 10.25
N GLU A 392 -18.77 -2.80 9.18
CA GLU A 392 -17.62 -1.90 9.04
C GLU A 392 -17.93 -0.65 8.19
N MET A 393 -19.20 -0.52 7.78
CA MET A 393 -19.69 0.62 7.00
C MET A 393 -20.36 1.64 7.91
N ARG A 394 -20.03 2.92 7.70
CA ARG A 394 -20.69 4.02 8.41
C ARG A 394 -21.78 4.68 7.56
N PHE A 395 -21.62 4.67 6.24
CA PHE A 395 -22.49 5.35 5.29
C PHE A 395 -22.73 4.49 4.04
N ASP A 396 -23.84 4.70 3.33
CA ASP A 396 -24.14 4.04 2.05
C ASP A 396 -23.06 4.29 0.99
N THR A 397 -22.42 5.46 1.04
CA THR A 397 -21.27 5.80 0.19
C THR A 397 -20.09 4.86 0.45
N ASP A 398 -19.86 4.43 1.70
CA ASP A 398 -18.83 3.44 1.98
C ASP A 398 -19.17 2.10 1.32
N VAL A 399 -20.44 1.68 1.33
CA VAL A 399 -20.90 0.47 0.64
C VAL A 399 -20.60 0.56 -0.86
N LEU A 400 -21.02 1.65 -1.51
CA LEU A 400 -20.82 1.83 -2.95
C LEU A 400 -19.34 1.83 -3.33
N VAL A 401 -18.51 2.63 -2.65
CA VAL A 401 -17.07 2.70 -2.95
C VAL A 401 -16.41 1.31 -2.77
N THR A 402 -16.87 0.51 -1.80
CA THR A 402 -16.36 -0.86 -1.61
C THR A 402 -16.72 -1.76 -2.78
N ILE A 403 -17.98 -1.71 -3.23
CA ILE A 403 -18.43 -2.52 -4.36
C ILE A 403 -17.62 -2.17 -5.61
N VAL A 404 -17.37 -0.88 -5.88
CA VAL A 404 -16.58 -0.45 -7.03
C VAL A 404 -15.13 -0.91 -6.90
N HIS A 405 -14.52 -0.79 -5.72
CA HIS A 405 -13.16 -1.27 -5.43
C HIS A 405 -13.02 -2.77 -5.70
N GLU A 406 -13.93 -3.60 -5.20
CA GLU A 406 -13.92 -5.04 -5.48
C GLU A 406 -14.16 -5.35 -6.98
N CYS A 407 -14.97 -4.55 -7.67
CA CYS A 407 -15.14 -4.68 -9.12
C CYS A 407 -13.87 -4.32 -9.90
N VAL A 408 -13.10 -3.35 -9.41
CA VAL A 408 -11.79 -2.98 -9.98
C VAL A 408 -10.81 -4.13 -9.83
N HIS A 409 -10.71 -4.75 -8.64
CA HIS A 409 -9.89 -5.95 -8.44
C HIS A 409 -10.23 -7.06 -9.43
N VAL A 410 -11.54 -7.30 -9.66
CA VAL A 410 -11.96 -8.30 -10.63
C VAL A 410 -11.54 -7.93 -12.06
N TYR A 411 -11.67 -6.67 -12.44
CA TYR A 411 -11.41 -6.24 -13.81
C TYR A 411 -9.90 -6.22 -14.11
N VAL A 412 -9.09 -5.76 -13.16
CA VAL A 412 -7.65 -5.51 -13.36
C VAL A 412 -6.79 -6.68 -12.89
N ASP A 413 -7.12 -7.32 -11.78
CA ASP A 413 -6.20 -8.22 -11.08
C ASP A 413 -6.55 -9.69 -11.27
N LEU A 414 -7.47 -10.01 -12.19
CA LEU A 414 -7.95 -11.38 -12.34
C LEU A 414 -6.84 -12.37 -12.73
N SER A 415 -5.91 -11.97 -13.61
CA SER A 415 -4.72 -12.77 -13.96
C SER A 415 -3.86 -13.07 -12.73
N PHE A 416 -3.65 -12.06 -11.89
CA PHE A 416 -2.96 -12.20 -10.62
C PHE A 416 -3.64 -13.25 -9.74
N PHE A 417 -4.95 -13.15 -9.52
CA PHE A 417 -5.68 -14.09 -8.65
C PHE A 417 -5.64 -15.51 -9.18
N MET A 418 -5.80 -15.67 -10.50
CA MET A 418 -5.74 -16.99 -11.12
C MET A 418 -4.35 -17.61 -11.03
N LEU A 419 -3.28 -16.82 -11.08
CA LEU A 419 -1.92 -17.29 -10.84
C LEU A 419 -1.75 -17.81 -9.41
N GLN A 420 -2.32 -17.13 -8.41
CA GLN A 420 -2.23 -17.60 -7.02
C GLN A 420 -3.01 -18.91 -6.80
N LEU A 421 -4.21 -19.02 -7.39
CA LEU A 421 -4.95 -20.29 -7.39
C LEU A 421 -4.14 -21.41 -8.06
N MET A 422 -3.42 -21.10 -9.14
CA MET A 422 -2.55 -22.04 -9.84
C MET A 422 -1.35 -22.47 -8.99
N ALA A 423 -0.81 -21.59 -8.17
CA ALA A 423 0.24 -21.89 -7.20
C ALA A 423 -0.22 -22.83 -6.07
N GLY A 424 -1.45 -23.37 -6.15
CA GLY A 424 -1.99 -24.30 -5.18
C GLY A 424 -2.67 -23.62 -4.01
N LYS A 425 -3.02 -22.34 -4.08
CA LYS A 425 -3.71 -21.64 -2.99
C LYS A 425 -5.20 -21.60 -3.24
N PRO A 426 -6.00 -22.57 -2.77
CA PRO A 426 -7.45 -22.52 -2.95
C PRO A 426 -8.02 -21.25 -2.31
N HIS A 427 -7.54 -20.87 -1.12
CA HIS A 427 -8.15 -19.81 -0.30
C HIS A 427 -7.50 -18.44 -0.51
N TYR A 428 -7.31 -18.02 -1.76
CA TYR A 428 -6.66 -16.75 -2.06
C TYR A 428 -7.62 -15.57 -1.98
N SER A 429 -7.21 -14.57 -1.21
CA SER A 429 -7.97 -13.36 -0.99
C SER A 429 -7.13 -12.28 -0.34
N PHE A 430 -7.38 -11.00 -0.66
CA PHE A 430 -6.56 -9.89 -0.16
C PHE A 430 -7.21 -9.15 0.99
N ILE A 431 -6.47 -8.98 2.10
CA ILE A 431 -6.94 -8.36 3.33
C ILE A 431 -6.16 -7.06 3.61
N ASP A 432 -6.94 -6.04 3.97
CA ASP A 432 -6.73 -5.02 5.00
C ASP A 432 -5.39 -4.88 5.79
N ARG A 433 -5.05 -3.60 6.04
CA ARG A 433 -4.38 -3.11 7.26
C ARG A 433 -5.08 -3.52 8.58
N THR A 434 -4.41 -4.39 9.33
CA THR A 434 -4.31 -4.44 10.80
C THR A 434 -4.91 -5.70 11.44
N SER A 435 -4.04 -6.68 11.71
CA SER A 435 -4.00 -7.25 13.06
C SER A 435 -2.80 -6.67 13.83
N ARG A 436 -3.03 -6.29 15.08
CA ARG A 436 -1.96 -5.87 16.01
C ARG A 436 -1.16 -7.08 16.53
N TRP A 437 -1.68 -8.29 16.29
CA TRP A 437 -1.19 -9.56 16.82
C TRP A 437 -0.14 -10.23 15.92
N LEU A 438 -0.23 -10.10 14.59
CA LEU A 438 0.81 -10.62 13.68
C LEU A 438 2.07 -9.73 13.59
N LYS A 439 2.04 -8.53 14.19
CA LYS A 439 3.15 -7.56 14.19
C LYS A 439 4.41 -8.05 14.90
N SER A 440 4.34 -9.04 15.79
CA SER A 440 5.48 -9.52 16.58
C SER A 440 6.23 -10.71 15.97
N GLU A 441 5.59 -11.55 15.14
CA GLU A 441 6.21 -12.78 14.64
C GLU A 441 6.85 -12.62 13.24
N ARG A 442 6.21 -11.92 12.31
CA ARG A 442 6.67 -11.86 10.90
C ARG A 442 7.85 -10.92 10.62
N LYS A 443 8.24 -10.08 11.60
CA LYS A 443 9.46 -9.24 11.54
C LYS A 443 10.77 -10.06 11.53
N ARG A 444 10.70 -11.36 11.82
CA ARG A 444 11.88 -12.25 11.89
C ARG A 444 12.19 -12.99 10.59
N GLN A 445 11.33 -12.95 9.57
CA GLN A 445 11.45 -13.80 8.37
C GLN A 445 11.21 -13.02 7.07
N GLY A 446 12.19 -12.25 6.58
CA GLY A 446 12.35 -11.86 5.15
C GLY A 446 11.15 -11.24 4.37
N SER A 447 10.13 -10.68 5.04
CA SER A 447 8.78 -10.44 4.51
C SER A 447 8.55 -9.10 3.78
N ASP A 448 9.57 -8.24 3.64
CA ASP A 448 9.38 -6.85 3.19
C ASP A 448 8.91 -6.70 1.72
N TYR A 449 9.44 -7.52 0.79
CA TYR A 449 9.13 -7.39 -0.65
C TYR A 449 7.71 -7.84 -1.01
N GLN A 450 7.16 -8.82 -0.29
CA GLN A 450 5.82 -9.34 -0.60
C GLN A 450 4.72 -8.37 -0.18
N MET A 451 4.93 -7.74 0.97
CA MET A 451 4.04 -6.71 1.49
C MET A 451 4.00 -5.49 0.56
N GLU A 452 5.12 -5.17 -0.10
CA GLU A 452 5.20 -4.09 -1.09
C GLU A 452 4.34 -4.37 -2.33
N LEU A 453 4.34 -5.59 -2.87
CA LEU A 453 3.52 -5.97 -4.04
C LEU A 453 2.00 -5.87 -3.79
N ILE A 454 1.58 -6.24 -2.57
CA ILE A 454 0.18 -6.10 -2.13
C ILE A 454 -0.14 -4.63 -1.89
N GLU A 455 0.78 -3.90 -1.24
CA GLU A 455 0.64 -2.46 -1.00
C GLU A 455 0.43 -1.66 -2.28
N GLU A 456 1.20 -1.99 -3.32
CA GLU A 456 1.06 -1.36 -4.63
C GLU A 456 -0.26 -1.69 -5.30
N MET A 457 -0.81 -2.89 -5.10
CA MET A 457 -2.13 -3.29 -5.63
C MET A 457 -3.22 -2.39 -5.10
N GLU A 458 -3.38 -2.41 -3.79
CA GLU A 458 -4.49 -1.75 -3.12
C GLU A 458 -4.45 -0.24 -3.35
N LYS A 459 -3.23 0.34 -3.44
CA LYS A 459 -3.06 1.75 -3.80
C LYS A 459 -3.48 2.04 -5.24
N GLN A 460 -3.14 1.15 -6.17
CA GLN A 460 -3.53 1.27 -7.56
C GLN A 460 -5.05 1.17 -7.70
N ASP A 461 -5.68 0.22 -7.02
CA ASP A 461 -7.12 -0.01 -7.11
C ASP A 461 -7.93 1.03 -6.34
N GLU A 462 -7.43 1.52 -5.19
CA GLU A 462 -8.01 2.67 -4.48
C GLU A 462 -8.03 3.91 -5.38
N LYS A 463 -6.94 4.14 -6.12
CA LYS A 463 -6.88 5.24 -7.08
C LYS A 463 -7.81 5.00 -8.27
N LEU A 464 -7.77 3.84 -8.88
CA LEU A 464 -8.59 3.52 -10.05
C LEU A 464 -10.09 3.54 -9.73
N THR A 465 -10.48 3.12 -8.52
CA THR A 465 -11.85 3.25 -8.01
C THR A 465 -12.35 4.69 -8.06
N ALA A 466 -11.52 5.66 -7.69
CA ALA A 466 -11.89 7.08 -7.79
C ALA A 466 -12.16 7.50 -9.24
N TYR A 467 -11.30 7.10 -10.19
CA TYR A 467 -11.49 7.39 -11.62
C TYR A 467 -12.67 6.64 -12.25
N VAL A 468 -13.01 5.44 -11.78
CA VAL A 468 -14.20 4.71 -12.25
C VAL A 468 -15.47 5.38 -11.75
N MET A 469 -15.49 5.86 -10.50
CA MET A 469 -16.65 6.58 -9.96
C MET A 469 -16.79 7.99 -10.52
N MET A 470 -15.66 8.66 -10.79
CA MET A 470 -15.58 10.03 -11.29
C MET A 470 -14.70 10.03 -12.53
N GLU A 471 -15.26 9.61 -13.67
CA GLU A 471 -14.48 9.54 -14.92
C GLU A 471 -13.97 10.93 -15.31
N GLU A 472 -12.68 11.03 -15.63
CA GLU A 472 -11.98 12.32 -15.70
C GLU A 472 -12.64 13.32 -16.66
N SER A 473 -13.08 12.89 -17.85
CA SER A 473 -13.67 13.80 -18.83
C SER A 473 -15.05 14.29 -18.39
N VAL A 474 -15.87 13.41 -17.82
CA VAL A 474 -17.19 13.75 -17.28
C VAL A 474 -17.04 14.64 -16.05
N PHE A 475 -16.12 14.31 -15.15
CA PHE A 475 -15.85 15.06 -13.93
C PHE A 475 -15.31 16.47 -14.24
N ARG A 476 -14.38 16.60 -15.19
CA ARG A 476 -13.88 17.90 -15.65
C ARG A 476 -14.99 18.75 -16.25
N SER A 477 -15.79 18.17 -17.13
CA SER A 477 -16.92 18.88 -17.75
C SER A 477 -17.90 19.40 -16.70
N GLU A 478 -18.13 18.62 -15.63
CA GLU A 478 -18.99 19.01 -14.53
C GLU A 478 -18.38 20.10 -13.66
N CYS A 479 -17.06 20.03 -13.38
CA CYS A 479 -16.34 21.12 -12.73
C CYS A 479 -16.43 22.42 -13.54
N ASP A 480 -16.23 22.37 -14.85
CA ASP A 480 -16.31 23.53 -15.75
C ASP A 480 -17.73 24.12 -15.77
N ARG A 481 -18.77 23.27 -15.76
CA ARG A 481 -20.17 23.70 -15.65
C ARG A 481 -20.42 24.44 -14.33
N MET A 482 -19.97 23.88 -13.20
CA MET A 482 -20.14 24.49 -11.89
C MET A 482 -19.37 25.82 -11.78
N PHE A 483 -18.15 25.91 -12.30
CA PHE A 483 -17.42 27.17 -12.37
C PHE A 483 -18.12 28.20 -13.26
N ALA A 484 -18.72 27.80 -14.38
CA ALA A 484 -19.48 28.71 -15.22
C ALA A 484 -20.68 29.33 -14.47
N ILE A 485 -21.35 28.55 -13.61
CA ILE A 485 -22.48 29.02 -12.78
C ILE A 485 -22.02 30.05 -11.74
N THR A 486 -20.83 29.85 -11.16
CA THR A 486 -20.31 30.73 -10.10
C THR A 486 -19.49 31.91 -10.63
N GLY A 487 -19.46 32.13 -11.95
CA GLY A 487 -18.65 33.19 -12.54
C GLY A 487 -17.15 32.94 -12.42
N ASN A 488 -16.74 31.67 -12.43
CA ASN A 488 -15.37 31.20 -12.26
C ASN A 488 -14.76 31.53 -10.89
N ASP A 489 -15.63 31.68 -9.88
CA ASP A 489 -15.23 31.90 -8.49
C ASP A 489 -14.50 30.65 -7.95
N ARG A 490 -13.31 30.87 -7.38
CA ARG A 490 -12.45 29.84 -6.78
C ARG A 490 -12.26 30.04 -5.27
N THR A 491 -13.12 30.84 -4.65
CA THR A 491 -13.08 31.03 -3.20
C THR A 491 -13.40 29.72 -2.45
N PRO A 492 -12.93 29.58 -1.19
CA PRO A 492 -13.20 28.38 -0.41
C PRO A 492 -14.70 28.03 -0.24
N PRO A 493 -15.63 28.98 -0.02
CA PRO A 493 -17.07 28.68 0.02
C PRO A 493 -17.58 28.04 -1.27
N THR A 494 -17.19 28.58 -2.43
CA THR A 494 -17.58 28.03 -3.73
C THR A 494 -16.99 26.63 -3.95
N LEU A 495 -15.72 26.42 -3.61
CA LEU A 495 -15.09 25.11 -3.73
C LEU A 495 -15.71 24.07 -2.77
N MET A 496 -16.11 24.48 -1.56
CA MET A 496 -16.80 23.60 -0.61
C MET A 496 -18.19 23.20 -1.13
N TRP A 497 -18.94 24.15 -1.68
CA TRP A 497 -20.21 23.87 -2.37
C TRP A 497 -20.00 22.92 -3.55
N MET A 498 -19.00 23.15 -4.40
CA MET A 498 -18.67 22.24 -5.50
C MET A 498 -18.32 20.84 -4.98
N LEU A 499 -17.51 20.75 -3.92
CA LEU A 499 -17.10 19.49 -3.33
C LEU A 499 -18.31 18.66 -2.86
N GLU A 500 -19.26 19.30 -2.18
CA GLU A 500 -20.50 18.66 -1.71
C GLU A 500 -21.36 18.16 -2.88
N ASN A 501 -21.57 18.99 -3.90
CA ASN A 501 -22.40 18.63 -5.06
C ASN A 501 -21.73 17.54 -5.91
N LEU A 502 -20.45 17.66 -6.24
CA LEU A 502 -19.70 16.63 -6.97
C LEU A 502 -19.69 15.31 -6.19
N SER A 503 -19.48 15.36 -4.87
CA SER A 503 -19.52 14.15 -4.03
C SER A 503 -20.91 13.48 -4.09
N ALA A 504 -21.98 14.26 -4.09
CA ALA A 504 -23.35 13.75 -4.16
C ALA A 504 -23.70 13.19 -5.55
N GLU A 505 -23.39 13.93 -6.63
CA GLU A 505 -23.71 13.57 -8.02
C GLU A 505 -23.04 12.27 -8.46
N PHE A 506 -21.77 12.08 -8.11
CA PHE A 506 -21.02 10.85 -8.43
C PHE A 506 -21.16 9.75 -7.35
N GLY A 507 -21.77 10.06 -6.21
CA GLY A 507 -21.88 9.14 -5.06
C GLY A 507 -20.52 8.74 -4.46
N ALA A 508 -19.54 9.63 -4.54
CA ALA A 508 -18.21 9.50 -3.95
C ALA A 508 -18.19 10.03 -2.51
N SER A 509 -17.08 9.81 -1.79
CA SER A 509 -16.87 10.46 -0.50
C SER A 509 -16.18 11.81 -0.68
N MET A 510 -16.47 12.80 0.17
CA MET A 510 -15.85 14.13 0.16
C MET A 510 -14.32 14.09 0.02
N GLN A 511 -13.64 13.21 0.75
CA GLN A 511 -12.18 13.11 0.66
C GLN A 511 -11.70 12.63 -0.72
N MET A 512 -12.41 11.68 -1.32
CA MET A 512 -12.08 11.14 -2.64
C MET A 512 -12.33 12.18 -3.72
N THR A 513 -13.46 12.89 -3.64
CA THR A 513 -13.81 14.00 -4.54
C THR A 513 -12.79 15.14 -4.43
N LYS A 514 -12.41 15.55 -3.22
CA LYS A 514 -11.38 16.57 -2.99
C LYS A 514 -10.05 16.18 -3.64
N ILE A 515 -9.62 14.92 -3.48
CA ILE A 515 -8.39 14.44 -4.12
C ILE A 515 -8.52 14.54 -5.65
N HIS A 516 -9.65 14.10 -6.20
CA HIS A 516 -9.85 14.11 -7.65
C HIS A 516 -9.94 15.52 -8.22
N MET A 517 -10.59 16.48 -7.54
CA MET A 517 -10.57 17.91 -7.89
C MET A 517 -9.13 18.43 -8.10
N LYS A 518 -8.21 18.08 -7.19
CA LYS A 518 -6.80 18.46 -7.32
C LYS A 518 -6.11 17.78 -8.50
N GLU A 519 -6.37 16.49 -8.71
CA GLU A 519 -5.81 15.73 -9.83
C GLU A 519 -6.27 16.28 -11.18
N VAL A 520 -7.50 16.80 -11.28
CA VAL A 520 -8.01 17.45 -12.49
C VAL A 520 -7.62 18.92 -12.61
N GLY A 521 -6.75 19.45 -11.75
CA GLY A 521 -6.19 20.80 -11.89
C GLY A 521 -6.93 21.89 -11.12
N ILE A 522 -7.62 21.55 -10.03
CA ILE A 522 -8.19 22.50 -9.06
C ILE A 522 -7.39 22.40 -7.74
N PRO A 523 -6.13 22.86 -7.71
CA PRO A 523 -5.26 22.70 -6.55
C PRO A 523 -5.74 23.48 -5.32
N GLN A 524 -6.56 24.52 -5.50
CA GLN A 524 -7.20 25.30 -4.43
C GLN A 524 -8.09 24.43 -3.52
N ALA A 525 -8.56 23.28 -4.02
CA ALA A 525 -9.29 22.32 -3.20
C ALA A 525 -8.46 21.78 -2.02
N GLU A 526 -7.14 21.96 -2.01
CA GLU A 526 -6.29 21.63 -0.86
C GLU A 526 -6.69 22.40 0.41
N GLY A 527 -7.16 23.65 0.29
CA GLY A 527 -7.51 24.52 1.42
C GLY A 527 -8.87 24.23 2.08
N ILE A 528 -9.73 23.41 1.45
CA ILE A 528 -11.09 23.12 1.97
C ILE A 528 -11.22 21.76 2.63
N TRP A 529 -12.19 21.55 3.52
CA TRP A 529 -12.49 20.24 4.13
C TRP A 529 -11.28 19.59 4.84
N ASN A 530 -10.53 20.41 5.58
CA ASN A 530 -9.32 19.98 6.30
C ASN A 530 -9.60 19.63 7.76
N PHE A 531 -8.85 18.66 8.28
CA PHE A 531 -8.98 18.19 9.67
C PHE A 531 -7.61 17.90 10.29
N ILE A 532 -7.48 18.17 11.59
CA ILE A 532 -6.30 17.86 12.43
C ILE A 532 -6.73 17.01 13.64
N GLY A 533 -5.78 16.31 14.26
CA GLY A 533 -6.00 15.52 15.46
C GLY A 533 -7.18 14.54 15.34
N ASN A 534 -8.01 14.49 16.38
CA ASN A 534 -9.19 13.61 16.42
C ASN A 534 -10.39 14.20 15.64
N ARG A 535 -10.17 14.54 14.36
CA ARG A 535 -11.18 15.08 13.42
C ARG A 535 -11.66 16.50 13.74
N ILE A 536 -10.78 17.33 14.30
CA ILE A 536 -11.05 18.76 14.50
C ILE A 536 -11.03 19.43 13.11
N ARG A 537 -12.13 20.07 12.73
CA ARG A 537 -12.25 20.81 11.47
C ARG A 537 -11.35 22.05 11.52
N VAL A 538 -10.45 22.16 10.57
CA VAL A 538 -9.65 23.37 10.31
C VAL A 538 -10.50 24.30 9.47
N PRO A 539 -10.64 25.60 9.76
CA PRO A 539 -11.36 26.52 8.88
C PRO A 539 -10.82 26.52 7.45
N ASP A 540 -11.72 26.71 6.49
CA ASP A 540 -11.34 26.75 5.08
C ASP A 540 -10.49 27.98 4.79
N HIS A 541 -9.48 27.81 3.93
CA HIS A 541 -8.53 28.86 3.60
C HIS A 541 -8.11 28.79 2.13
N ALA A 542 -7.60 29.90 1.62
CA ALA A 542 -7.16 30.09 0.24
C ALA A 542 -5.73 30.62 0.19
N VAL A 543 -5.23 30.69 -1.04
CA VAL A 543 -4.05 31.46 -1.40
C VAL A 543 -4.46 32.55 -2.38
N SER A 544 -3.80 33.70 -2.33
CA SER A 544 -4.04 34.83 -3.25
C SER A 544 -3.57 34.51 -4.69
N GLY A 545 -2.54 33.67 -4.80
CA GLY A 545 -1.93 33.26 -6.07
C GLY A 545 -2.33 31.85 -6.52
N VAL A 546 -1.36 31.15 -7.11
CA VAL A 546 -1.52 29.76 -7.54
C VAL A 546 -1.09 28.83 -6.41
N TRP A 547 -1.96 27.91 -6.02
CA TRP A 547 -1.61 26.89 -5.03
C TRP A 547 -0.50 25.99 -5.57
N SER A 548 0.67 26.04 -4.92
CA SER A 548 1.85 25.29 -5.34
C SER A 548 1.65 23.78 -5.19
N ASN A 549 2.00 23.02 -6.22
CA ASN A 549 1.76 21.57 -6.23
C ASN A 549 2.53 20.86 -5.11
N GLY A 550 1.83 20.00 -4.37
CA GLY A 550 2.41 19.22 -3.27
C GLY A 550 2.78 20.04 -2.03
N ILE A 551 2.32 21.29 -1.93
CA ILE A 551 2.47 22.15 -0.75
C ILE A 551 1.17 22.14 0.05
N VAL A 552 1.30 22.08 1.38
CA VAL A 552 0.21 22.26 2.34
C VAL A 552 0.63 23.25 3.42
N TYR A 553 -0.33 23.99 3.99
CA TYR A 553 -0.08 24.92 5.08
C TYR A 553 -0.57 24.38 6.43
N THR A 554 -1.47 23.40 6.40
CA THR A 554 -1.98 22.72 7.59
C THR A 554 -1.05 21.57 8.02
N ILE A 555 -0.72 21.51 9.30
CA ILE A 555 0.06 20.43 9.91
C ILE A 555 -0.60 19.98 11.22
N ASP A 556 -0.64 18.66 11.46
CA ASP A 556 -1.19 18.12 12.71
C ASP A 556 -0.15 18.19 13.84
N THR A 557 -0.61 18.27 15.10
CA THR A 557 0.24 18.36 16.29
C THR A 557 1.29 17.23 16.37
N PRO A 558 0.96 15.94 16.15
CA PRO A 558 1.95 14.86 16.19
C PRO A 558 3.03 15.01 15.10
N ASP A 559 2.64 15.46 13.91
CA ASP A 559 3.56 15.64 12.79
C ASP A 559 4.46 16.85 13.02
N ALA A 560 3.92 17.93 13.59
CA ALA A 560 4.69 19.11 13.99
C ALA A 560 5.74 18.76 15.05
N ILE A 561 5.37 18.01 16.09
CA ILE A 561 6.30 17.54 17.14
C ILE A 561 7.41 16.65 16.54
N ALA A 562 7.04 15.73 15.64
CA ALA A 562 8.00 14.89 14.95
C ALA A 562 8.95 15.72 14.05
N LEU A 563 8.43 16.76 13.40
CA LEU A 563 9.22 17.66 12.57
C LEU A 563 10.19 18.50 13.40
N THR A 564 9.77 19.02 14.56
CA THR A 564 10.65 19.74 15.50
C THR A 564 11.83 18.88 15.95
N SER A 565 11.60 17.58 16.13
CA SER A 565 12.64 16.64 16.55
C SER A 565 13.61 16.27 15.41
N SER A 566 13.14 16.30 14.16
CA SER A 566 13.89 15.83 12.99
C SER A 566 14.50 16.95 12.13
N SER A 567 14.04 18.19 12.29
CA SER A 567 14.52 19.35 11.53
C SER A 567 14.99 20.46 12.46
N GLN A 568 16.31 20.66 12.51
CA GLN A 568 16.90 21.76 13.28
C GLN A 568 16.45 23.12 12.78
N ARG A 569 16.24 23.26 11.45
CA ARG A 569 15.72 24.50 10.85
C ARG A 569 14.33 24.82 11.39
N PHE A 570 13.42 23.85 11.39
CA PHE A 570 12.07 24.07 11.92
C PHE A 570 12.09 24.38 13.41
N ALA A 571 12.89 23.67 14.21
CA ALA A 571 13.05 23.99 15.62
C ALA A 571 13.55 25.42 15.87
N GLN A 572 14.49 25.92 15.05
CA GLN A 572 14.97 27.30 15.13
C GLN A 572 13.89 28.33 14.78
N VAL A 573 13.04 28.04 13.79
CA VAL A 573 11.89 28.89 13.44
C VAL A 573 10.92 29.00 14.62
N LEU A 574 10.60 27.89 15.29
CA LEU A 574 9.72 27.92 16.47
C LEU A 574 10.36 28.68 17.64
N LEU A 575 11.66 28.49 17.88
CA LEU A 575 12.41 29.20 18.91
C LEU A 575 12.51 30.71 18.66
N SER A 576 12.36 31.15 17.41
CA SER A 576 12.36 32.59 17.08
C SER A 576 11.16 33.35 17.67
N GLY A 577 10.08 32.63 18.02
CA GLY A 577 8.84 33.24 18.49
C GLY A 577 8.02 33.99 17.43
N LYS A 578 8.52 34.09 16.19
CA LYS A 578 7.84 34.80 15.09
C LYS A 578 6.54 34.12 14.66
N TYR A 579 6.43 32.80 14.88
CA TYR A 579 5.28 32.00 14.46
C TYR A 579 4.58 31.39 15.67
N ILE A 580 3.26 31.45 15.66
CA ILE A 580 2.37 30.79 16.63
C ILE A 580 1.54 29.72 15.92
N TYR A 581 1.12 28.70 16.67
CA TYR A 581 0.28 27.64 16.14
C TYR A 581 -1.18 27.98 16.39
N LEU A 582 -1.94 28.24 15.33
CA LEU A 582 -3.37 28.55 15.37
C LEU A 582 -4.10 27.78 14.29
N GLU A 583 -5.24 27.19 14.64
CA GLU A 583 -6.16 26.53 13.69
C GLU A 583 -5.51 25.46 12.79
N GLY A 584 -4.44 24.81 13.24
CA GLY A 584 -3.70 23.82 12.44
C GLY A 584 -2.60 24.38 11.56
N HIS A 585 -2.27 25.67 11.69
CA HIS A 585 -1.26 26.37 10.91
C HIS A 585 -0.19 26.98 11.84
N TYR A 586 1.04 27.08 11.35
CA TYR A 586 2.05 27.93 11.96
C TYR A 586 2.04 29.29 11.26
N VAL A 587 1.40 30.28 11.89
CA VAL A 587 1.16 31.62 11.35
C VAL A 587 2.07 32.66 11.98
N LEU A 588 2.50 33.65 11.20
CA LEU A 588 3.19 34.83 11.70
C LEU A 588 2.36 35.54 12.77
N ASN A 589 2.96 35.77 13.93
CA ASN A 589 2.31 36.45 15.05
C ASN A 589 2.25 37.98 14.80
N ARG A 590 1.40 38.41 13.87
CA ARG A 590 1.18 39.82 13.50
C ARG A 590 -0.30 40.18 13.56
N PRO A 591 -0.69 41.40 13.98
CA PRO A 591 -2.10 41.83 14.03
C PRO A 591 -2.81 41.75 12.68
N LYS A 592 -2.08 41.89 11.56
CA LYS A 592 -2.61 41.69 10.20
C LYS A 592 -3.17 40.28 9.98
N TYR A 593 -2.64 39.27 10.67
CA TYR A 593 -2.97 37.86 10.46
C TYR A 593 -3.70 37.21 11.62
N VAL A 594 -3.54 37.75 12.83
CA VAL A 594 -4.03 37.18 14.08
C VAL A 594 -4.93 38.19 14.78
N GLU A 595 -6.13 37.76 15.14
CA GLU A 595 -7.08 38.54 15.92
C GLU A 595 -7.40 37.83 17.25
N THR A 596 -7.88 38.62 18.21
CA THR A 596 -8.32 38.11 19.51
C THR A 596 -9.84 38.15 19.56
N ALA A 597 -10.48 37.00 19.75
CA ALA A 597 -11.91 36.90 19.97
C ALA A 597 -12.32 37.49 21.32
N SER A 598 -13.63 37.73 21.49
CA SER A 598 -14.19 38.33 22.71
C SER A 598 -13.95 37.53 24.00
N ASP A 599 -13.62 36.23 23.88
CA ASP A 599 -13.28 35.33 24.99
C ASP A 599 -11.76 35.24 25.26
N GLY A 600 -10.97 36.09 24.58
CA GLY A 600 -9.51 36.13 24.69
C GLY A 600 -8.78 35.00 23.96
N THR A 601 -9.47 34.20 23.15
CA THR A 601 -8.83 33.21 22.26
C THR A 601 -8.31 33.88 20.99
N LEU A 602 -7.21 33.36 20.44
CA LEU A 602 -6.66 33.85 19.17
C LEU A 602 -7.23 33.07 17.98
N SER A 603 -7.59 33.75 16.91
CA SER A 603 -8.00 33.17 15.62
C SER A 603 -7.24 33.84 14.47
N LEU A 604 -7.29 33.20 13.30
CA LEU A 604 -6.84 33.84 12.08
C LEU A 604 -7.84 34.93 11.66
N THR A 605 -7.33 36.06 11.18
CA THR A 605 -8.17 37.10 10.57
C THR A 605 -8.80 36.58 9.27
N PRO A 606 -9.91 37.18 8.80
CA PRO A 606 -10.45 36.90 7.46
C PRO A 606 -9.41 37.09 6.36
N TYR A 607 -8.51 38.08 6.50
CA TYR A 607 -7.43 38.31 5.55
C TYR A 607 -6.45 37.13 5.51
N ALA A 608 -6.01 36.62 6.67
CA ALA A 608 -5.11 35.47 6.75
C ALA A 608 -5.73 34.20 6.15
N HIS A 609 -7.04 34.00 6.29
CA HIS A 609 -7.73 32.89 5.65
C HIS A 609 -7.69 32.95 4.12
N GLU A 610 -7.67 34.13 3.52
CA GLU A 610 -7.59 34.30 2.06
C GLU A 610 -6.15 34.31 1.52
N HIS A 611 -5.15 34.52 2.40
CA HIS A 611 -3.74 34.74 2.06
C HIS A 611 -2.81 33.85 2.90
N ILE A 612 -3.13 32.56 3.03
CA ILE A 612 -2.42 31.65 3.95
C ILE A 612 -0.93 31.52 3.60
N GLU A 613 -0.56 31.67 2.32
CA GLU A 613 0.81 31.58 1.82
C GLU A 613 1.69 32.76 2.24
N GLU A 614 1.08 33.90 2.54
CA GLU A 614 1.79 35.10 2.99
C GLU A 614 2.17 34.98 4.47
N CYS A 615 1.35 34.29 5.26
CA CYS A 615 1.46 34.30 6.71
C CYS A 615 1.80 32.96 7.35
N CYS A 616 1.62 31.83 6.66
CA CYS A 616 1.84 30.51 7.23
C CYS A 616 3.04 29.76 6.65
N LEU A 617 3.69 28.96 7.50
CA LEU A 617 4.75 28.05 7.07
C LEU A 617 4.23 27.01 6.07
N ALA A 618 5.00 26.80 5.01
CA ALA A 618 4.70 25.84 3.96
C ALA A 618 5.37 24.48 4.22
N PHE A 619 4.61 23.43 3.99
CA PHE A 619 5.01 22.06 4.27
C PHE A 619 4.89 21.18 3.03
N ARG A 620 5.81 20.22 2.90
CA ARG A 620 5.74 19.15 1.90
C ARG A 620 5.50 17.82 2.60
N PRO A 621 4.33 17.22 2.41
CA PRO A 621 4.04 15.94 3.01
C PRO A 621 4.76 14.79 2.30
N ARG A 622 5.45 13.92 3.05
CA ARG A 622 5.92 12.61 2.55
C ARG A 622 4.96 11.52 2.97
N ARG A 623 4.44 10.73 2.01
CA ARG A 623 3.45 9.68 2.29
C ARG A 623 4.04 8.57 3.20
N ARG A 624 3.22 8.02 4.11
CA ARG A 624 3.52 6.75 4.80
C ARG A 624 3.55 5.61 3.78
N ARG A 625 4.49 4.68 3.94
CA ARG A 625 4.30 3.32 3.45
C ARG A 625 3.17 2.71 4.27
N LYS A 626 2.09 2.33 3.60
CA LYS A 626 0.92 1.67 4.16
C LYS A 626 1.25 0.17 4.12
N TYR A 627 1.58 -0.48 5.22
CA TYR A 627 1.85 -1.93 5.19
C TYR A 627 0.52 -2.71 5.16
N TYR A 628 0.32 -3.59 4.16
CA TYR A 628 -0.91 -4.39 3.95
C TYR A 628 -0.66 -5.87 4.25
N GLU A 629 -1.50 -6.51 5.07
CA GLU A 629 -1.23 -7.85 5.61
C GLU A 629 -1.93 -8.98 4.84
N TYR A 630 -1.21 -10.09 4.63
CA TYR A 630 -1.71 -11.31 4.00
C TYR A 630 -2.44 -12.22 5.00
N SER A 631 -3.71 -12.61 4.71
CA SER A 631 -4.44 -13.65 5.47
C SER A 631 -5.68 -14.21 4.71
N CYS A 632 -6.10 -15.40 5.13
CA CYS A 632 -6.91 -16.44 4.47
C CYS A 632 -8.33 -16.06 3.97
N GLY A 633 -8.69 -16.55 2.77
CA GLY A 633 -10.04 -16.99 2.42
C GLY A 633 -11.00 -16.00 1.76
N ALA A 634 -11.10 -14.75 2.20
CA ALA A 634 -12.00 -13.74 1.64
C ALA A 634 -11.31 -12.33 1.54
N ALA A 635 -11.72 -11.35 0.74
CA ALA A 635 -10.90 -10.16 0.40
C ALA A 635 -11.27 -8.77 0.99
N ALA A 636 -11.05 -8.36 2.24
CA ALA A 636 -11.83 -7.19 2.75
C ALA A 636 -11.25 -5.78 2.70
N ARG A 637 -12.04 -4.79 2.28
CA ARG A 637 -11.74 -3.35 2.42
C ARG A 637 -11.88 -2.84 3.87
N THR A 638 -10.92 -2.31 4.61
CA THR A 638 -11.21 -1.75 5.98
C THR A 638 -10.94 -0.27 6.15
N LYS A 639 -11.64 0.38 7.10
CA LYS A 639 -11.20 1.65 7.70
C LYS A 639 -11.17 1.57 9.22
N LYS A 640 -10.02 1.31 9.83
CA LYS A 640 -9.74 1.78 11.19
C LYS A 640 -9.17 3.20 11.11
N GLU A 641 -9.71 4.10 11.94
CA GLU A 641 -9.27 5.50 12.07
C GLU A 641 -7.81 5.56 12.53
N GLY A 642 -6.88 5.57 11.58
CA GLY A 642 -5.53 6.08 11.77
C GLY A 642 -5.40 7.34 10.93
N ASN A 643 -5.03 8.47 11.54
CA ASN A 643 -4.72 9.70 10.81
C ASN A 643 -3.68 9.39 9.73
N ASP A 644 -4.13 9.29 8.49
CA ASP A 644 -3.33 8.88 7.32
C ASP A 644 -2.51 10.05 6.76
N LYS A 645 -2.31 11.11 7.56
CA LYS A 645 -1.60 12.31 7.13
C LYS A 645 -0.12 12.13 7.40
N TYR A 646 0.53 11.45 6.45
CA TYR A 646 1.98 11.57 6.17
C TYR A 646 2.94 10.95 7.21
N LYS A 647 4.13 10.53 6.73
CA LYS A 647 5.17 9.83 7.53
C LYS A 647 6.11 10.83 8.17
N THR A 648 6.43 11.84 7.40
CA THR A 648 7.29 12.96 7.73
C THR A 648 6.80 14.13 6.89
N VAL A 649 6.67 15.28 7.51
CA VAL A 649 6.40 16.53 6.82
C VAL A 649 7.72 17.26 6.73
N GLU A 650 8.05 17.86 5.59
CA GLU A 650 9.27 18.65 5.45
C GLU A 650 8.92 20.13 5.37
N LEU A 651 9.64 20.97 6.11
CA LEU A 651 9.54 22.41 5.98
C LEU A 651 10.10 22.81 4.61
N VAL A 652 9.30 23.49 3.79
CA VAL A 652 9.68 23.88 2.43
C VAL A 652 10.31 25.25 2.42
N SER A 653 9.64 26.23 3.05
CA SER A 653 10.06 27.63 3.07
C SER A 653 9.20 28.41 4.05
N GLU A 654 9.81 29.44 4.63
CA GLU A 654 9.12 30.47 5.41
C GLU A 654 8.59 31.54 4.44
N PRO A 655 7.40 32.12 4.68
CA PRO A 655 7.02 33.36 4.01
C PRO A 655 8.03 34.47 4.37
N GLY A 656 8.66 35.09 3.36
CA GLY A 656 9.44 36.33 3.53
C GLY A 656 10.95 36.29 3.20
N ASP A 657 11.31 35.96 1.95
CA ASP A 657 12.67 36.22 1.43
C ASP A 657 12.85 37.72 1.08
N ALA A 658 14.12 38.15 0.90
CA ALA A 658 14.71 39.52 0.84
C ALA A 658 13.84 40.77 0.57
N ASP A 659 12.72 40.68 -0.15
CA ASP A 659 11.76 41.78 -0.34
C ASP A 659 10.92 42.08 0.93
N TYR A 660 10.84 41.11 1.86
CA TYR A 660 10.13 41.19 3.15
C TYR A 660 10.77 42.15 4.17
N ASP A 661 12.07 42.43 4.05
CA ASP A 661 12.78 43.37 4.94
C ASP A 661 12.43 44.83 4.69
N SER A 662 11.81 45.14 3.54
CA SER A 662 11.34 46.49 3.20
C SER A 662 9.98 46.83 3.83
N GLU A 663 9.15 45.82 4.12
CA GLU A 663 7.92 45.96 4.91
C GLU A 663 8.17 45.86 6.43
N ASN A 664 9.35 45.39 6.86
CA ASN A 664 9.76 45.29 8.27
C ASN A 664 9.99 46.64 8.99
N MET A 665 9.50 47.75 8.45
CA MET A 665 9.49 49.06 9.13
C MET A 665 8.19 49.34 9.91
N SER A 666 7.19 48.45 9.90
CA SER A 666 5.98 48.56 10.72
C SER A 666 5.96 47.51 11.85
N PHE A 667 6.98 47.52 12.70
CA PHE A 667 7.22 46.50 13.75
C PHE A 667 6.70 46.87 15.14
N SER A 668 5.97 47.96 15.34
CA SER A 668 5.67 48.43 16.69
C SER A 668 4.32 47.94 17.16
N ASP A 669 4.31 47.41 18.39
CA ASP A 669 3.31 47.59 19.44
C ASP A 669 3.23 46.32 20.29
N ASN A 670 2.77 45.19 19.74
CA ASN A 670 2.70 43.92 20.50
C ASN A 670 4.06 43.19 20.65
N ALA A 671 4.90 43.21 19.61
CA ALA A 671 6.26 42.65 19.68
C ALA A 671 7.17 43.49 20.58
N GLN A 672 6.92 44.80 20.62
CA GLN A 672 7.60 45.73 21.52
C GLN A 672 7.16 45.51 22.97
N LEU A 673 5.86 45.37 23.25
CA LEU A 673 5.36 45.12 24.61
C LEU A 673 5.97 43.85 25.25
N TRP A 674 5.89 42.71 24.54
CA TRP A 674 6.44 41.45 25.05
C TRP A 674 7.98 41.42 24.98
N GLY A 675 8.59 42.13 24.03
CA GLY A 675 10.04 42.30 23.91
C GLY A 675 10.64 43.16 25.02
N GLU A 676 9.98 44.26 25.38
CA GLU A 676 10.33 45.11 26.53
C GLU A 676 10.11 44.38 27.84
N LEU A 677 8.98 43.65 27.98
CA LEU A 677 8.78 42.78 29.14
C LEU A 677 9.89 41.74 29.24
N ALA A 678 10.20 41.01 28.16
CA ALA A 678 11.30 40.04 28.14
C ALA A 678 12.66 40.66 28.48
N GLY A 679 12.94 41.85 27.97
CA GLY A 679 14.19 42.60 28.23
C GLY A 679 14.29 43.15 29.65
N SER A 680 13.15 43.46 30.28
CA SER A 680 13.07 43.94 31.66
C SER A 680 13.14 42.83 32.70
N LEU A 681 12.96 41.55 32.33
CA LEU A 681 13.08 40.44 33.30
C LEU A 681 14.53 40.29 33.78
N HIS A 682 14.73 40.50 35.08
CA HIS A 682 16.03 40.39 35.74
C HIS A 682 15.89 39.70 37.11
N GLY A 683 17.03 39.41 37.75
CA GLY A 683 17.05 38.77 39.07
C GLY A 683 16.86 37.26 39.02
N THR A 684 16.25 36.69 40.06
CA THR A 684 15.97 35.26 40.12
C THR A 684 14.70 34.92 39.34
N PHE A 685 14.48 33.64 39.02
CA PHE A 685 13.23 33.19 38.41
C PHE A 685 11.98 33.68 39.16
N HIS A 686 12.04 33.71 40.50
CA HIS A 686 10.91 34.17 41.31
C HIS A 686 10.62 35.67 41.10
N ASP A 687 11.67 36.48 41.04
CA ASP A 687 11.56 37.93 40.82
C ASP A 687 10.98 38.21 39.43
N ALA A 688 11.51 37.54 38.39
CA ALA A 688 11.01 37.67 37.03
C ALA A 688 9.57 37.18 36.86
N LEU A 689 9.18 36.08 37.52
CA LEU A 689 7.80 35.62 37.51
C LEU A 689 6.87 36.63 38.20
N GLN A 690 7.30 37.27 39.29
CA GLN A 690 6.50 38.30 39.95
C GLN A 690 6.32 39.53 39.04
N MET A 691 7.37 39.97 38.34
CA MET A 691 7.28 41.04 37.34
C MET A 691 6.24 40.70 36.25
N VAL A 692 6.27 39.47 35.72
CA VAL A 692 5.29 39.03 34.71
C VAL A 692 3.87 39.00 35.27
N LEU A 693 3.67 38.55 36.51
CA LEU A 693 2.35 38.52 37.14
C LEU A 693 1.79 39.93 37.39
N ASP A 694 2.64 40.85 37.83
CA ASP A 694 2.27 42.24 38.05
C ASP A 694 1.90 42.92 36.72
N GLU A 695 2.62 42.59 35.65
CA GLU A 695 2.38 43.15 34.31
C GLU A 695 1.10 42.61 33.67
N ILE A 696 0.81 41.31 33.83
CA ILE A 696 -0.40 40.68 33.28
C ILE A 696 -1.62 40.91 34.20
N GLY A 697 -1.42 41.43 35.41
CA GLY A 697 -2.50 41.66 36.40
C GLY A 697 -3.04 40.37 37.02
N VAL A 698 -2.26 39.28 37.04
CA VAL A 698 -2.70 37.96 37.51
C VAL A 698 -2.10 37.66 38.89
N SER A 699 -2.95 37.32 39.86
CA SER A 699 -2.48 36.92 41.18
C SER A 699 -1.82 35.54 41.19
N GLN A 700 -0.87 35.28 42.09
CA GLN A 700 -0.29 33.93 42.29
C GLN A 700 -1.36 32.88 42.64
N THR A 701 -2.46 33.29 43.29
CA THR A 701 -3.62 32.44 43.56
C THR A 701 -4.32 32.02 42.29
N THR A 702 -4.59 32.97 41.39
CA THR A 702 -5.20 32.71 40.08
C THR A 702 -4.30 31.83 39.22
N LEU A 703 -2.98 32.09 39.21
CA LEU A 703 -2.01 31.24 38.49
C LEU A 703 -2.02 29.79 39.02
N ALA A 704 -1.97 29.60 40.34
CA ALA A 704 -2.02 28.26 40.94
C ALA A 704 -3.31 27.52 40.54
N SER A 705 -4.44 28.23 40.55
CA SER A 705 -5.72 27.70 40.08
C SER A 705 -5.69 27.33 38.59
N ARG A 706 -5.17 28.19 37.71
CA ARG A 706 -5.01 27.90 36.26
C ARG A 706 -4.10 26.71 35.98
N MET A 707 -3.12 26.48 36.86
CA MET A 707 -2.26 25.28 36.83
C MET A 707 -2.91 24.05 37.49
N GLY A 708 -4.09 24.15 38.10
CA GLY A 708 -4.73 23.02 38.78
C GLY A 708 -4.00 22.56 40.05
N ILE A 709 -3.21 23.42 40.70
CA ILE A 709 -2.43 23.09 41.91
C ILE A 709 -2.81 24.01 43.08
N SER A 710 -2.57 23.56 44.31
CA SER A 710 -2.80 24.40 45.48
C SER A 710 -1.75 25.51 45.59
N ARG A 711 -2.14 26.69 46.10
CA ARG A 711 -1.23 27.81 46.38
C ARG A 711 -0.02 27.39 47.23
N GLN A 712 -0.23 26.49 48.20
CA GLN A 712 0.82 25.96 49.05
C GLN A 712 1.81 25.07 48.29
N ALA A 713 1.35 24.28 47.32
CA ALA A 713 2.21 23.49 46.45
C ALA A 713 3.05 24.40 45.53
N PHE A 714 2.43 25.43 44.96
CA PHE A 714 3.11 26.42 44.13
C PHE A 714 4.19 27.19 44.91
N GLN A 715 3.90 27.66 46.13
CA GLN A 715 4.90 28.32 46.98
C GLN A 715 6.04 27.37 47.42
N LYS A 716 5.78 26.07 47.55
CA LYS A 716 6.84 25.08 47.82
C LYS A 716 7.77 24.92 46.63
N TRP A 717 7.26 25.00 45.40
CA TRP A 717 8.09 24.95 44.18
C TRP A 717 9.03 26.15 44.11
N LEU A 718 8.51 27.35 44.35
CA LEU A 718 9.29 28.59 44.34
C LEU A 718 10.39 28.65 45.42
N LYS A 719 10.16 28.07 46.61
CA LYS A 719 11.10 28.14 47.74
C LYS A 719 12.24 27.12 47.73
N ARG A 720 12.09 26.00 47.02
CA ARG A 720 13.03 24.86 47.10
C ARG A 720 13.87 24.63 45.85
N ASP A 721 13.74 25.49 44.84
CA ASP A 721 14.37 25.32 43.52
C ASP A 721 14.10 23.93 42.90
N LEU A 722 12.91 23.37 43.18
CA LEU A 722 12.47 22.04 42.69
C LEU A 722 11.79 22.12 41.31
N MET A 723 11.93 23.25 40.64
CA MET A 723 11.23 23.54 39.40
C MET A 723 11.90 22.82 38.23
N MET A 724 11.22 21.78 37.75
CA MET A 724 11.61 21.09 36.51
C MET A 724 11.08 21.86 35.30
N LYS A 725 11.68 21.62 34.12
CA LYS A 725 11.24 22.20 32.83
C LYS A 725 9.73 22.19 32.65
N ARG A 726 9.08 21.05 32.94
CA ARG A 726 7.63 20.87 32.81
C ARG A 726 6.81 21.85 33.67
N HIS A 727 7.29 22.22 34.86
CA HIS A 727 6.60 23.16 35.74
C HIS A 727 6.71 24.59 35.20
N VAL A 728 7.90 24.99 34.72
CA VAL A 728 8.13 26.30 34.12
C VAL A 728 7.32 26.46 32.82
N VAL A 729 7.32 25.44 31.96
CA VAL A 729 6.49 25.40 30.74
C VAL A 729 5.01 25.49 31.10
N GLY A 730 4.56 24.76 32.13
CA GLY A 730 3.18 24.84 32.61
C GLY A 730 2.78 26.24 33.11
N ILE A 731 3.68 26.98 33.75
CA ILE A 731 3.47 28.38 34.14
C ILE A 731 3.32 29.27 32.92
N CYS A 732 4.20 29.12 31.92
CA CYS A 732 4.16 29.91 30.69
C CYS A 732 2.84 29.70 29.92
N ILE A 733 2.36 28.46 29.84
CA ILE A 733 1.08 28.10 29.23
C ILE A 733 -0.09 28.68 30.04
N ALA A 734 -0.09 28.55 31.38
CA ALA A 734 -1.15 29.07 32.24
C ALA A 734 -1.32 30.60 32.16
N LEU A 735 -0.24 31.30 31.81
CA LEU A 735 -0.21 32.75 31.62
C LEU A 735 -0.33 33.18 30.14
N ARG A 736 -0.42 32.22 29.20
CA ARG A 736 -0.44 32.48 27.74
C ARG A 736 0.69 33.41 27.28
N LEU A 737 1.91 33.18 27.79
CA LEU A 737 3.07 34.04 27.52
C LEU A 737 3.56 33.93 26.07
N ASP A 738 4.20 35.00 25.59
CA ASP A 738 4.97 34.96 24.35
C ASP A 738 6.21 34.06 24.46
N MET A 739 6.67 33.53 23.31
CA MET A 739 7.85 32.68 23.26
C MET A 739 9.10 33.39 23.81
N GLY A 740 9.28 34.70 23.55
CA GLY A 740 10.42 35.46 24.05
C GLY A 740 10.45 35.52 25.59
N VAL A 741 9.31 35.87 26.21
CA VAL A 741 9.17 35.90 27.68
C VAL A 741 9.29 34.49 28.26
N SER A 742 8.69 33.49 27.62
CA SER A 742 8.76 32.09 28.06
C SER A 742 10.21 31.58 28.07
N LEU A 743 10.96 31.84 26.99
CA LEU A 743 12.37 31.48 26.89
C LEU A 743 13.22 32.22 27.93
N LYS A 744 12.93 33.49 28.21
CA LYS A 744 13.63 34.25 29.24
C LYS A 744 13.38 33.70 30.65
N LEU A 745 12.13 33.34 30.97
CA LEU A 745 11.82 32.68 32.25
C LEU A 745 12.49 31.31 32.37
N ILE A 746 12.53 30.54 31.28
CA ILE A 746 13.23 29.24 31.23
C ILE A 746 14.74 29.44 31.44
N GLU A 747 15.34 30.46 30.83
CA GLU A 747 16.74 30.83 31.01
C GLU A 747 17.05 31.22 32.47
N LEU A 748 16.23 32.08 33.08
CA LEU A 748 16.39 32.50 34.48
C LEU A 748 16.17 31.36 35.48
N ALA A 749 15.43 30.33 35.10
CA ALA A 749 15.35 29.05 35.83
C ALA A 749 16.58 28.15 35.63
N SER A 750 17.61 28.59 34.90
CA SER A 750 18.79 27.80 34.50
C SER A 750 18.44 26.55 33.68
N LEU A 751 17.38 26.62 32.88
CA LEU A 751 16.89 25.55 32.03
C LEU A 751 17.05 25.93 30.54
N ARG A 752 17.01 24.92 29.66
CA ARG A 752 17.02 25.10 28.19
C ARG A 752 16.10 24.09 27.53
N LEU A 753 15.42 24.48 26.46
CA LEU A 753 14.68 23.56 25.59
C LEU A 753 15.60 23.07 24.46
N GLY A 754 15.70 21.76 24.30
CA GLY A 754 16.41 21.11 23.19
C GLY A 754 15.48 20.47 22.17
N CYS A 755 16.04 19.62 21.31
CA CYS A 755 15.30 18.88 20.27
C CYS A 755 15.05 17.40 20.61
N TYR A 756 15.27 16.99 21.87
CA TYR A 756 15.15 15.60 22.32
C TYR A 756 14.23 15.45 23.53
N GLY A 757 13.71 14.25 23.74
CA GLY A 757 12.85 13.93 24.88
C GLY A 757 11.52 14.70 24.81
N PRO A 758 11.04 15.29 25.92
CA PRO A 758 9.78 16.04 25.92
C PRO A 758 9.92 17.47 25.37
N ASP A 759 11.14 17.96 25.13
CA ASP A 759 11.38 19.36 24.75
C ASP A 759 10.71 19.77 23.41
N PRO A 760 10.66 18.94 22.36
CA PRO A 760 9.87 19.22 21.14
C PRO A 760 8.37 19.38 21.40
N ILE A 761 7.84 18.63 22.37
CA ILE A 761 6.44 18.76 22.80
C ILE A 761 6.27 20.10 23.50
N TYR A 762 7.15 20.44 24.46
CA TYR A 762 7.12 21.73 25.14
C TYR A 762 7.18 22.91 24.18
N LEU A 763 8.03 22.84 23.15
CA LEU A 763 8.14 23.89 22.14
C LEU A 763 6.83 24.05 21.34
N HIS A 764 6.21 22.95 20.91
CA HIS A 764 4.90 23.00 20.26
C HIS A 764 3.82 23.60 21.19
N LEU A 765 3.78 23.19 22.45
CA LEU A 765 2.81 23.71 23.44
C LEU A 765 2.98 25.21 23.71
N LEU A 766 4.21 25.74 23.68
CA LEU A 766 4.49 27.17 23.84
C LEU A 766 4.15 27.99 22.59
N CYS A 767 4.22 27.39 21.40
CA CYS A 767 3.77 28.04 20.17
C CYS A 767 2.24 28.13 20.07
N ASP A 768 1.50 27.19 20.66
CA ASP A 768 0.04 27.22 20.67
C ASP A 768 -0.47 28.15 21.80
N ARG A 769 -0.84 29.37 21.42
CA ARG A 769 -1.29 30.41 22.37
C ARG A 769 -2.68 30.14 22.96
N ASN A 770 -3.44 29.22 22.36
CA ASN A 770 -4.72 28.75 22.88
C ASN A 770 -4.56 27.46 23.71
N MET A 771 -3.33 26.96 23.89
CA MET A 771 -3.05 25.77 24.67
C MET A 771 -3.45 25.96 26.14
N THR A 772 -4.15 24.96 26.67
CA THR A 772 -4.42 24.86 28.11
C THR A 772 -3.46 23.87 28.75
N VAL A 773 -3.24 24.04 30.05
CA VAL A 773 -2.37 23.12 30.81
C VAL A 773 -2.94 21.70 30.82
N GLU A 774 -4.26 21.56 30.84
CA GLU A 774 -4.98 20.28 30.73
C GLU A 774 -4.69 19.59 29.40
N ARG A 775 -4.93 20.27 28.27
CA ARG A 775 -4.66 19.72 26.95
C ARG A 775 -3.17 19.39 26.76
N GLY A 776 -2.28 20.23 27.29
CA GLY A 776 -0.85 19.95 27.31
C GLY A 776 -0.49 18.69 28.11
N ASN A 777 -1.18 18.46 29.25
CA ASN A 777 -1.03 17.24 30.04
C ASN A 777 -1.50 15.99 29.26
N ASP A 778 -2.63 16.08 28.56
CA ASP A 778 -3.15 14.96 27.76
C ASP A 778 -2.21 14.58 26.63
N ILE A 779 -1.63 15.58 25.93
CA ILE A 779 -0.62 15.37 24.89
C ILE A 779 0.63 14.68 25.47
N LEU A 780 1.12 15.14 26.63
CA LEU A 780 2.29 14.54 27.27
C LEU A 780 2.02 13.10 27.73
N VAL A 781 0.87 12.82 28.32
CA VAL A 781 0.47 11.48 28.77
C VAL A 781 0.33 10.52 27.58
N ALA A 782 -0.28 10.97 26.48
CA ALA A 782 -0.40 10.18 25.25
C ALA A 782 0.97 9.78 24.67
N GLN A 783 2.02 10.58 24.94
CA GLN A 783 3.40 10.33 24.52
C GLN A 783 4.26 9.68 25.62
N ASN A 784 3.66 9.16 26.69
CA ASN A 784 4.33 8.54 27.85
C ASN A 784 5.29 9.47 28.63
N TYR A 785 5.03 10.78 28.62
CA TYR A 785 5.75 11.76 29.43
C TYR A 785 4.96 12.18 30.67
N LYS A 786 5.68 12.74 31.66
CA LYS A 786 5.06 13.29 32.88
C LYS A 786 4.30 14.56 32.55
N LYS A 787 3.14 14.73 33.20
CA LYS A 787 2.30 15.93 33.14
C LYS A 787 3.10 17.20 33.51
N LEU A 788 2.70 18.35 32.95
CA LEU A 788 3.15 19.69 33.32
C LEU A 788 2.97 19.96 34.81
N ASN A 789 1.95 19.37 35.43
CA ASN A 789 1.74 19.36 36.88
C ASN A 789 0.98 18.11 37.36
N ASP A 790 1.05 17.82 38.66
CA ASP A 790 0.46 16.62 39.28
C ASP A 790 -0.92 16.90 39.93
N GLY A 791 -1.64 17.95 39.51
CA GLY A 791 -2.89 18.40 40.11
C GLY A 791 -4.16 17.74 39.54
N ARG A 792 -5.26 17.72 40.32
CA ARG A 792 -6.64 17.44 39.85
C ARG A 792 -7.40 18.77 39.75
N GLN A 793 -8.13 18.99 38.67
CA GLN A 793 -8.81 20.25 38.37
C GLN A 793 -10.18 20.39 39.07
N PHE A 794 -10.54 21.64 39.36
CA PHE A 794 -11.91 22.13 39.57
C PHE A 794 -12.32 22.85 38.27
N GLU A 795 -13.54 22.62 37.77
CA GLU A 795 -14.11 23.33 36.60
C GLU A 795 -14.26 24.83 36.89
N PHE A 796 -13.83 25.71 35.98
CA PHE A 796 -14.21 27.13 36.02
C PHE A 796 -14.19 27.79 34.64
N ASP A 797 -15.10 28.76 34.48
CA ASP A 797 -15.38 29.53 33.26
C ASP A 797 -14.25 30.46 32.82
N LEU A 798 -14.13 30.62 31.49
CA LEU A 798 -13.15 31.44 30.74
C LEU A 798 -13.23 32.97 30.99
N LEU A 799 -13.91 33.45 32.03
CA LEU A 799 -14.33 34.85 32.19
C LEU A 799 -13.31 35.79 32.88
N ASP A 800 -12.17 35.30 33.35
CA ASP A 800 -11.21 36.09 34.14
C ASP A 800 -9.98 36.59 33.34
N PHE A 801 -10.06 36.70 32.01
CA PHE A 801 -9.09 37.47 31.25
C PHE A 801 -9.70 38.84 30.98
N ASP A 802 -9.34 39.81 31.83
CA ASP A 802 -9.79 41.19 31.67
C ASP A 802 -9.18 41.76 30.37
N PRO A 803 -9.97 42.09 29.32
CA PRO A 803 -9.45 42.69 28.09
C PRO A 803 -8.78 44.06 28.36
N THR A 804 -9.11 44.68 29.49
CA THR A 804 -8.69 46.03 29.87
C THR A 804 -7.18 46.11 30.16
N THR A 805 -6.53 45.02 30.57
CA THR A 805 -5.09 45.00 30.89
C THR A 805 -4.20 45.24 29.66
N GLN A 806 -4.61 44.82 28.46
CA GLN A 806 -3.82 45.10 27.24
C GLN A 806 -3.86 46.58 26.83
N GLU A 807 -4.99 47.25 27.00
CA GLU A 807 -5.11 48.70 26.77
C GLU A 807 -4.36 49.51 27.84
N GLU A 808 -4.39 49.08 29.12
CA GLU A 808 -3.61 49.69 30.18
C GLU A 808 -2.10 49.52 29.99
N LEU A 809 -1.67 48.36 29.49
CA LEU A 809 -0.28 48.10 29.10
C LEU A 809 0.16 49.00 27.94
N ARG A 810 -0.67 49.14 26.89
CA ARG A 810 -0.39 50.07 25.77
C ARG A 810 -0.21 51.51 26.25
N ARG A 811 -1.06 51.98 27.17
CA ARG A 811 -0.94 53.31 27.78
C ARG A 811 0.30 53.45 28.66
N LYS A 812 0.67 52.43 29.43
CA LYS A 812 1.84 52.44 30.32
C LYS A 812 3.16 52.53 29.57
N TYR A 813 3.28 51.87 28.41
CA TYR A 813 4.48 51.90 27.56
C TYR A 813 4.44 52.97 26.45
N GLY A 814 3.45 53.86 26.46
CA GLY A 814 3.40 55.00 25.54
C GLY A 814 3.19 54.61 24.07
N ILE A 815 2.46 53.53 23.83
CA ILE A 815 2.13 53.04 22.49
C ILE A 815 0.94 53.86 21.96
N ALA A 816 1.12 54.53 20.83
CA ALA A 816 0.12 55.44 20.28
C ALA A 816 -1.10 54.68 19.75
N ASP A 817 -2.30 55.14 20.10
CA ASP A 817 -3.53 54.72 19.43
C ASP A 817 -3.50 55.25 17.98
N GLU A 818 -3.14 54.41 17.01
CA GLU A 818 -3.38 54.72 15.61
C GLU A 818 -4.86 54.55 15.27
N LYS A 819 -5.42 55.60 14.67
CA LYS A 819 -6.78 55.66 14.14
C LYS A 819 -6.95 54.87 12.86
#